data_AF-A0AAD2SSS0-F1
#
_entry.id   AF-A0AAD2SSS0-F1
#
_cell.length_a   1.000
_cell.length_b   1.000
_cell.length_c   1.000
_cell.angle_alpha   90.00
_cell.angle_beta   90.00
_cell.angle_gamma   90.00
#
_symmetry.space_group_name_H-M   'P 1'
#
loop_
_entity.id
_entity.type
_entity.pdbx_description
1 polymer ?
#
loop_
_entity_poly.entity_id
_entity_poly.type
_entity_poly.pdbx_seq_one_letter_code
_entity_poly.pdbx_strand_id
1 'polypeptide(L)'
;MTPFSSFWQAGYEGADHINPAGLALSMNDLNQHQSRAAADYAALAPFSLRTVRESVGWRLCERNGRYDFSTVAARMVAAREQGIQLSWTLCHYGWPADVTLFSDDFVSRFAAFCGALARFLAPWYSSAPVYSPMNEISFLSWGISVGVFPCEAISEPDRADAAKRQLVRATLAACDAIWQADPRARLLHCDPLIHIVPDPADPDSDGLARALCDTQYQAWDMLSGRRHPELGGAPRYLDLVGVNYYHDNQWEQGSNQRLWWHLGDSRRLPLHQMLQQVWQRYQRPLLLAETSHVGSGRGAWIGEIAAQVAQAQLAGVEMLGICLYPILDRPLWEETTFWTRSGLWDLDLSGPDPYARQLQQPYADALRQAQRFLQHIVPSSSPCQESVMNKPALIVFSHLRWGFVFQRPQQLLTRLAQHYRVLFVEEPVWQAGPPGLHQSSPAANITVIQPHTHHDAPGFHDSQIAPLLLLLAPLLEEDEEPLIWFYTPMALPLLTPFKPRLVIYDCMDELSAFHNAPRQLQQRESALMTRADLVFTGGSSLYEAKRDKHHQVYCFPSSVDAVHFEQARDRSNHHPLQDTIPAKRLGYYGVLDERIDLPLIAALADSHPEWQIIMVGPVVKIDPTSLPQRDNIHWLGQQPYQALPQFLAGWDVCLMPFAINASTRFISPTKVLEYMAAQLPIVSTAIVDVARHYAEEVAVAETPAAFIAACEEAMTFSAAERLALAGRMQVRVDATSWDRTAEQIQALIQQALTHPQPAGEPVTPASAQANVTPLTPAMLESEAVPCLIVGAGPTGLSAGYHYGEGAVLLEKNATPGGWCRSIDDRGFTFDYAGHIMFSQDPYVLQLYEMLLGDNLHWQAREAWVWNDGIYTRYPFQSALHGLPVEVVKECVLGAIEARYGETAAPAVPLDRARARRDCCADGAIADEGSLAGEVEGEEDFQHFILRTWGKGIARHFALPYNQKLWKVPLTEMETSWLGGRVPLPDLAQIIDGALQPLAKPVGPNARFGYPLRGGFQALMSGFLPHLKCKLETDATLSRIYPQAHVALLADGRHYRYEQLISTMPLPELIKLMGDEAPENVQRAAQQLQFVSVRCVNLGIGRADLTEKHWIYYPGDTLFHRIFVQGNASPHCNPPGGFGLTCEITYNAAHPLPLAGDALIERCRQDCIRVGMISESDPLLCASEVDMPYAYVIYDHARSANVALIRQWLLTQDIHLSGRYSEWEYYNSDHAFLAGKRAAENVRLQHVSERTRG
;
A
#
# COMPACT_ATOMS: atom_id res chain seq x y z
N MET A 1 -35.64 -22.07 -15.87
CA MET A 1 -34.72 -23.21 -16.14
C MET A 1 -33.62 -22.72 -17.07
N THR A 2 -32.36 -23.03 -16.76
CA THR A 2 -31.22 -22.67 -17.60
C THR A 2 -31.25 -23.46 -18.92
N PRO A 3 -30.93 -22.84 -20.08
CA PRO A 3 -30.96 -23.54 -21.37
C PRO A 3 -29.81 -24.54 -21.55
N PHE A 4 -28.78 -24.46 -20.71
CA PHE A 4 -27.58 -25.31 -20.76
C PHE A 4 -27.44 -26.19 -19.52
N SER A 5 -26.93 -27.41 -19.71
CA SER A 5 -26.63 -28.41 -18.68
C SER A 5 -25.35 -28.14 -17.88
N SER A 6 -24.42 -27.35 -18.44
CA SER A 6 -23.25 -26.83 -17.72
C SER A 6 -22.95 -25.40 -18.13
N PHE A 7 -22.43 -24.61 -17.19
CA PHE A 7 -22.01 -23.23 -17.42
C PHE A 7 -20.76 -23.17 -18.32
N TRP A 8 -19.74 -23.96 -17.99
CA TRP A 8 -18.60 -24.20 -18.87
C TRP A 8 -18.97 -25.23 -19.93
N GLN A 9 -18.66 -24.92 -21.19
CA GLN A 9 -19.04 -25.70 -22.36
C GLN A 9 -17.78 -26.03 -23.16
N ALA A 10 -17.81 -27.16 -23.86
CA ALA A 10 -16.78 -27.50 -24.84
C ALA A 10 -17.30 -27.21 -26.24
N GLY A 11 -16.46 -26.68 -27.11
CA GLY A 11 -16.79 -26.42 -28.51
C GLY A 11 -15.80 -27.10 -29.43
N TYR A 12 -16.27 -27.87 -30.40
CA TYR A 12 -15.40 -28.49 -31.40
C TYR A 12 -15.37 -27.66 -32.67
N GLU A 13 -14.19 -27.51 -33.28
CA GLU A 13 -14.07 -26.77 -34.54
C GLU A 13 -14.84 -27.46 -35.65
N GLY A 14 -15.95 -26.87 -36.02
CA GLY A 14 -16.87 -27.44 -36.98
C GLY A 14 -16.94 -26.71 -38.31
N ALA A 15 -16.02 -25.78 -38.60
CA ALA A 15 -15.97 -25.10 -39.89
C ALA A 15 -15.82 -26.09 -41.06
N ASP A 16 -16.69 -25.95 -42.06
CA ASP A 16 -16.77 -26.86 -43.21
C ASP A 16 -16.74 -26.13 -44.57
N HIS A 17 -16.24 -24.90 -44.62
CA HIS A 17 -16.18 -24.08 -45.83
C HIS A 17 -15.19 -24.56 -46.89
N ILE A 18 -15.26 -23.94 -48.07
CA ILE A 18 -14.23 -24.00 -49.10
C ILE A 18 -13.32 -22.79 -48.90
N ASN A 19 -12.02 -23.01 -48.73
CA ASN A 19 -11.07 -21.92 -48.51
C ASN A 19 -10.68 -21.20 -49.83
N PRO A 20 -9.90 -20.11 -49.78
CA PRO A 20 -9.50 -19.36 -50.99
C PRO A 20 -8.71 -20.18 -52.01
N ALA A 21 -8.06 -21.27 -51.59
CA ALA A 21 -7.35 -22.20 -52.48
C ALA A 21 -8.28 -23.23 -53.14
N GLY A 22 -9.59 -23.17 -52.89
CA GLY A 22 -10.58 -24.13 -53.41
C GLY A 22 -10.60 -25.47 -52.67
N LEU A 23 -9.92 -25.58 -51.52
CA LEU A 23 -9.92 -26.80 -50.71
C LEU A 23 -11.18 -26.83 -49.83
N ALA A 24 -11.97 -27.90 -49.97
CA ALA A 24 -13.11 -28.13 -49.10
C ALA A 24 -12.66 -28.68 -47.75
N LEU A 25 -12.84 -27.89 -46.68
CA LEU A 25 -12.38 -28.22 -45.34
C LEU A 25 -13.46 -28.96 -44.54
N SER A 26 -13.02 -29.82 -43.63
CA SER A 26 -13.87 -30.42 -42.58
C SER A 26 -13.00 -30.56 -41.33
N MET A 27 -13.09 -29.56 -40.44
CA MET A 27 -12.19 -29.46 -39.30
C MET A 27 -12.32 -30.64 -38.33
N ASN A 28 -13.55 -31.10 -38.09
CA ASN A 28 -13.85 -32.29 -37.30
C ASN A 28 -13.30 -33.59 -37.91
N ASP A 29 -13.10 -33.67 -39.23
CA ASP A 29 -12.46 -34.83 -39.86
C ASP A 29 -10.94 -34.75 -39.77
N LEU A 30 -10.38 -33.54 -39.93
CA LEU A 30 -8.92 -33.30 -39.87
C LEU A 30 -8.33 -33.67 -38.51
N ASN A 31 -9.07 -33.49 -37.41
CA ASN A 31 -8.65 -33.88 -36.05
C ASN A 31 -9.28 -35.21 -35.56
N GLN A 32 -9.97 -35.93 -36.45
CA GLN A 32 -10.70 -37.19 -36.17
C GLN A 32 -11.74 -37.10 -35.05
N HIS A 33 -12.27 -35.91 -34.73
CA HIS A 33 -13.35 -35.80 -33.76
C HIS A 33 -14.57 -36.62 -34.19
N GLN A 34 -14.94 -36.58 -35.48
CA GLN A 34 -16.16 -37.25 -35.96
C GLN A 34 -16.15 -38.76 -35.71
N SER A 35 -15.00 -39.43 -35.88
CA SER A 35 -14.87 -40.88 -35.67
C SER A 35 -14.59 -41.27 -34.22
N ARG A 36 -14.11 -40.33 -33.39
CA ARG A 36 -13.72 -40.57 -31.99
C ARG A 36 -14.59 -39.83 -30.97
N ALA A 37 -15.75 -39.30 -31.39
CA ALA A 37 -16.64 -38.48 -30.57
C ALA A 37 -16.99 -39.10 -29.20
N ALA A 38 -17.23 -40.41 -29.13
CA ALA A 38 -17.53 -41.08 -27.86
C ALA A 38 -16.37 -40.99 -26.85
N ALA A 39 -15.12 -41.17 -27.31
CA ALA A 39 -13.95 -41.03 -26.46
C ALA A 39 -13.71 -39.56 -26.08
N ASP A 40 -13.92 -38.63 -27.02
CA ASP A 40 -13.74 -37.21 -26.78
C ASP A 40 -14.75 -36.67 -25.77
N TYR A 41 -16.01 -37.07 -25.88
CA TYR A 41 -17.07 -36.76 -24.93
C TYR A 41 -16.81 -37.38 -23.54
N ALA A 42 -16.30 -38.60 -23.47
CA ALA A 42 -15.91 -39.21 -22.20
C ALA A 42 -14.76 -38.42 -21.51
N ALA A 43 -13.82 -37.89 -22.29
CA ALA A 43 -12.69 -37.10 -21.78
C ALA A 43 -13.11 -35.75 -21.15
N LEU A 44 -14.34 -35.28 -21.39
CA LEU A 44 -14.88 -34.05 -20.81
C LEU A 44 -15.36 -34.23 -19.36
N ALA A 45 -15.68 -35.47 -18.94
CA ALA A 45 -16.26 -35.75 -17.63
C ALA A 45 -15.41 -35.25 -16.44
N PRO A 46 -14.06 -35.40 -16.42
CA PRO A 46 -13.21 -34.87 -15.35
C PRO A 46 -13.26 -33.35 -15.18
N PHE A 47 -13.74 -32.62 -16.19
CA PHE A 47 -13.88 -31.15 -16.18
C PHE A 47 -15.33 -30.71 -16.02
N SER A 48 -16.28 -31.62 -15.75
CA SER A 48 -17.71 -31.31 -15.59
C SER A 48 -18.34 -30.54 -16.75
N LEU A 49 -17.80 -30.69 -17.97
CA LEU A 49 -18.35 -30.07 -19.18
C LEU A 49 -19.46 -31.00 -19.72
N ARG A 50 -20.71 -30.62 -19.51
CA ARG A 50 -21.90 -31.40 -19.89
C ARG A 50 -22.70 -30.78 -21.03
N THR A 51 -22.34 -29.59 -21.48
CA THR A 51 -22.85 -28.95 -22.68
C THR A 51 -21.73 -28.86 -23.70
N VAL A 52 -22.00 -29.30 -24.92
CA VAL A 52 -21.06 -29.26 -26.04
C VAL A 52 -21.69 -28.49 -27.19
N ARG A 53 -20.96 -27.49 -27.70
CA ARG A 53 -21.29 -26.82 -28.95
C ARG A 53 -20.68 -27.59 -30.11
N GLU A 54 -21.54 -28.02 -31.03
CA GLU A 54 -21.17 -28.90 -32.12
C GLU A 54 -21.73 -28.43 -33.45
N SER A 55 -21.01 -28.70 -34.53
CA SER A 55 -21.46 -28.35 -35.88
C SER A 55 -22.11 -29.53 -36.58
N VAL A 56 -23.21 -29.26 -37.26
CA VAL A 56 -23.86 -30.21 -38.14
C VAL A 56 -23.07 -30.35 -39.45
N GLY A 57 -22.70 -29.22 -40.04
CA GLY A 57 -22.06 -29.13 -41.35
C GLY A 57 -23.10 -29.24 -42.46
N TRP A 58 -23.73 -28.12 -42.84
CA TRP A 58 -24.79 -28.11 -43.86
C TRP A 58 -24.29 -28.66 -45.21
N ARG A 59 -23.06 -28.29 -45.62
CA ARG A 59 -22.42 -28.84 -46.83
C ARG A 59 -22.22 -30.36 -46.75
N LEU A 60 -21.91 -30.87 -45.56
CA LEU A 60 -21.60 -32.28 -45.34
C LEU A 60 -22.87 -33.15 -45.31
N CYS A 61 -23.96 -32.62 -44.77
CA CYS A 61 -25.21 -33.36 -44.56
C CYS A 61 -26.20 -33.25 -45.72
N GLU A 62 -26.10 -32.25 -46.60
CA GLU A 62 -27.01 -32.11 -47.74
C GLU A 62 -26.31 -32.37 -49.08
N ARG A 63 -26.93 -33.22 -49.90
CA ARG A 63 -26.55 -33.42 -51.31
C ARG A 63 -27.79 -33.39 -52.19
N ASN A 64 -27.91 -32.39 -53.08
CA ASN A 64 -29.04 -32.23 -54.00
C ASN A 64 -30.42 -32.29 -53.29
N GLY A 65 -30.56 -31.58 -52.17
CA GLY A 65 -31.80 -31.54 -51.37
C GLY A 65 -32.12 -32.81 -50.58
N ARG A 66 -31.23 -33.82 -50.56
CA ARG A 66 -31.36 -35.01 -49.71
C ARG A 66 -30.45 -34.88 -48.50
N TYR A 67 -30.95 -35.27 -47.33
CA TYR A 67 -30.24 -35.13 -46.06
C TYR A 67 -29.70 -36.47 -45.55
N ASP A 68 -28.43 -36.49 -45.16
CA ASP A 68 -27.78 -37.58 -44.43
C ASP A 68 -27.37 -37.07 -43.04
N PHE A 69 -28.10 -37.52 -42.02
CA PHE A 69 -27.85 -37.19 -40.62
C PHE A 69 -27.16 -38.32 -39.85
N SER A 70 -26.53 -39.29 -40.53
CA SER A 70 -25.88 -40.43 -39.87
C SER A 70 -24.76 -40.00 -38.90
N THR A 71 -23.95 -39.01 -39.27
CA THR A 71 -22.88 -38.46 -38.42
C THR A 71 -23.44 -37.66 -37.23
N VAL A 72 -24.58 -37.00 -37.41
CA VAL A 72 -25.33 -36.33 -36.33
C VAL A 72 -25.90 -37.38 -35.36
N ALA A 73 -26.50 -38.45 -35.88
CA ALA A 73 -27.05 -39.55 -35.10
C ALA A 73 -25.98 -40.23 -34.25
N ALA A 74 -24.80 -40.52 -34.83
CA ALA A 74 -23.68 -41.13 -34.13
C ALA A 74 -23.22 -40.27 -32.94
N ARG A 75 -23.13 -38.95 -33.12
CA ARG A 75 -22.78 -38.00 -32.06
C ARG A 75 -23.87 -37.87 -31.00
N MET A 76 -25.15 -37.90 -31.38
CA MET A 76 -26.26 -37.93 -30.40
C MET A 76 -26.23 -39.20 -29.54
N VAL A 77 -25.91 -40.37 -30.12
CA VAL A 77 -25.73 -41.61 -29.36
C VAL A 77 -24.57 -41.48 -28.37
N ALA A 78 -23.40 -41.07 -28.85
CA ALA A 78 -22.22 -40.84 -28.02
C ALA A 78 -22.50 -39.85 -26.88
N ALA A 79 -23.16 -38.72 -27.18
CA ALA A 79 -23.51 -37.71 -26.19
C ALA A 79 -24.46 -38.26 -25.13
N ARG A 80 -25.48 -39.03 -25.52
CA ARG A 80 -26.43 -39.65 -24.58
C ARG A 80 -25.76 -40.64 -23.63
N GLU A 81 -24.83 -41.44 -24.14
CA GLU A 81 -24.05 -42.40 -23.33
C GLU A 81 -23.19 -41.70 -22.27
N GLN A 82 -22.66 -40.52 -22.58
CA GLN A 82 -21.81 -39.72 -21.68
C GLN A 82 -22.58 -38.64 -20.89
N GLY A 83 -23.91 -38.54 -21.07
CA GLY A 83 -24.74 -37.54 -20.38
C GLY A 83 -24.50 -36.10 -20.83
N ILE A 84 -24.11 -35.89 -22.09
CA ILE A 84 -23.85 -34.59 -22.70
C ILE A 84 -25.09 -34.05 -23.41
N GLN A 85 -25.35 -32.76 -23.23
CA GLN A 85 -26.27 -31.96 -24.04
C GLN A 85 -25.52 -31.33 -25.22
N LEU A 86 -25.98 -31.59 -26.44
CA LEU A 86 -25.45 -30.93 -27.63
C LEU A 86 -26.23 -29.64 -27.94
N SER A 87 -25.49 -28.57 -28.26
CA SER A 87 -26.00 -27.32 -28.83
C SER A 87 -25.50 -27.24 -30.26
N TRP A 88 -26.41 -27.19 -31.23
CA TRP A 88 -26.07 -27.43 -32.63
C TRP A 88 -25.90 -26.13 -33.42
N THR A 89 -24.73 -25.94 -34.02
CA THR A 89 -24.49 -24.97 -35.09
C THR A 89 -24.80 -25.61 -36.44
N LEU A 90 -25.79 -25.08 -37.16
CA LEU A 90 -26.33 -25.76 -38.35
C LEU A 90 -25.50 -25.47 -39.59
N CYS A 91 -25.15 -24.20 -39.82
CA CYS A 91 -24.21 -23.77 -40.85
C CYS A 91 -22.99 -23.11 -40.21
N HIS A 92 -21.81 -23.71 -40.42
CA HIS A 92 -20.53 -23.16 -39.98
C HIS A 92 -19.66 -22.83 -41.22
N TYR A 93 -20.12 -21.82 -41.96
CA TYR A 93 -19.55 -21.26 -43.20
C TYR A 93 -19.61 -22.15 -44.46
N GLY A 94 -20.01 -23.43 -44.36
CA GLY A 94 -20.20 -24.30 -45.51
C GLY A 94 -21.66 -24.50 -45.92
N TRP A 95 -21.93 -24.47 -47.23
CA TRP A 95 -23.20 -24.85 -47.85
C TRP A 95 -22.98 -25.80 -49.04
N PRO A 96 -24.02 -26.53 -49.50
CA PRO A 96 -23.92 -27.45 -50.62
C PRO A 96 -23.38 -26.81 -51.90
N ALA A 97 -22.60 -27.56 -52.67
CA ALA A 97 -21.94 -27.04 -53.88
C ALA A 97 -22.93 -26.66 -55.01
N ASP A 98 -24.17 -27.14 -54.95
CA ASP A 98 -25.24 -26.84 -55.91
C ASP A 98 -26.07 -25.59 -55.58
N VAL A 99 -25.76 -24.89 -54.48
CA VAL A 99 -26.43 -23.64 -54.08
C VAL A 99 -25.41 -22.54 -53.81
N THR A 100 -25.72 -21.30 -54.17
CA THR A 100 -24.84 -20.15 -53.93
C THR A 100 -25.56 -19.13 -53.05
N LEU A 101 -24.82 -18.31 -52.30
CA LEU A 101 -25.41 -17.41 -51.29
C LEU A 101 -26.53 -16.50 -51.83
N PHE A 102 -26.38 -16.05 -53.08
CA PHE A 102 -27.29 -15.11 -53.73
C PHE A 102 -28.27 -15.79 -54.71
N SER A 103 -28.32 -17.13 -54.76
CA SER A 103 -29.34 -17.82 -55.55
C SER A 103 -30.74 -17.66 -54.93
N ASP A 104 -31.77 -17.68 -55.77
CA ASP A 104 -33.17 -17.52 -55.34
C ASP A 104 -33.61 -18.60 -54.33
N ASP A 105 -33.00 -19.78 -54.38
CA ASP A 105 -33.35 -20.93 -53.55
C ASP A 105 -32.56 -21.00 -52.24
N PHE A 106 -31.47 -20.24 -52.04
CA PHE A 106 -30.59 -20.33 -50.86
C PHE A 106 -31.34 -20.26 -49.53
N VAL A 107 -32.17 -19.22 -49.34
CA VAL A 107 -32.97 -19.00 -48.13
C VAL A 107 -33.93 -20.17 -47.88
N SER A 108 -34.61 -20.61 -48.94
CA SER A 108 -35.59 -21.70 -48.86
C SER A 108 -34.94 -23.07 -48.58
N ARG A 109 -33.78 -23.34 -49.19
CA ARG A 109 -33.00 -24.57 -49.02
C ARG A 109 -32.45 -24.66 -47.60
N PHE A 110 -31.88 -23.56 -47.11
CA PHE A 110 -31.37 -23.48 -45.75
C PHE A 110 -32.48 -23.67 -44.70
N ALA A 111 -33.61 -23.00 -44.86
CA ALA A 111 -34.75 -23.17 -43.96
C ALA A 111 -35.30 -24.60 -43.97
N ALA A 112 -35.40 -25.23 -45.15
CA ALA A 112 -35.83 -26.62 -45.28
C ALA A 112 -34.87 -27.60 -44.58
N PHE A 113 -33.56 -27.41 -44.75
CA PHE A 113 -32.54 -28.17 -44.03
C PHE A 113 -32.68 -28.03 -42.51
N CYS A 114 -32.79 -26.80 -42.02
CA CYS A 114 -32.92 -26.52 -40.59
C CYS A 114 -34.18 -27.15 -39.98
N GLY A 115 -35.32 -27.04 -40.66
CA GLY A 115 -36.57 -27.66 -40.22
C GLY A 115 -36.52 -29.19 -40.26
N ALA A 116 -35.89 -29.78 -41.28
CA ALA A 116 -35.71 -31.23 -41.39
C ALA A 116 -34.81 -31.78 -40.27
N LEU A 117 -33.69 -31.10 -40.00
CA LEU A 117 -32.79 -31.46 -38.91
C LEU A 117 -33.46 -31.31 -37.54
N ALA A 118 -34.14 -30.18 -37.28
CA ALA A 118 -34.83 -29.97 -36.01
C ALA A 118 -35.89 -31.05 -35.76
N ARG A 119 -36.63 -31.47 -36.80
CA ARG A 119 -37.59 -32.59 -36.71
C ARG A 119 -36.90 -33.93 -36.42
N PHE A 120 -35.73 -34.16 -37.02
CA PHE A 120 -34.92 -35.35 -36.76
C PHE A 120 -34.38 -35.38 -35.32
N LEU A 121 -33.97 -34.23 -34.78
CA LEU A 121 -33.39 -34.10 -33.45
C LEU A 121 -34.43 -34.03 -32.31
N ALA A 122 -35.64 -33.53 -32.57
CA ALA A 122 -36.68 -33.32 -31.54
C ALA A 122 -36.92 -34.54 -30.61
N PRO A 123 -36.96 -35.81 -31.09
CA PRO A 123 -37.16 -36.97 -30.23
C PRO A 123 -35.99 -37.29 -29.29
N TRP A 124 -34.80 -36.75 -29.57
CA TRP A 124 -33.61 -37.00 -28.76
C TRP A 124 -33.53 -36.11 -27.52
N TYR A 125 -34.29 -35.01 -27.49
CA TYR A 125 -34.26 -34.02 -26.42
C TYR A 125 -35.49 -34.09 -25.51
N SER A 126 -35.24 -34.28 -24.21
CA SER A 126 -36.24 -34.14 -23.16
C SER A 126 -36.48 -32.68 -22.76
N SER A 127 -35.43 -31.84 -22.80
CA SER A 127 -35.48 -30.39 -22.58
C SER A 127 -35.55 -29.63 -23.90
N ALA A 128 -35.70 -28.30 -23.83
CA ALA A 128 -35.61 -27.43 -24.99
C ALA A 128 -34.22 -27.54 -25.66
N PRO A 129 -34.11 -27.92 -26.95
CA PRO A 129 -32.84 -27.92 -27.67
C PRO A 129 -32.39 -26.49 -27.99
N VAL A 130 -31.08 -26.28 -28.09
CA VAL A 130 -30.48 -25.01 -28.49
C VAL A 130 -29.88 -25.16 -29.90
N TYR A 131 -30.25 -24.25 -30.79
CA TYR A 131 -29.76 -24.20 -32.16
C TYR A 131 -29.14 -22.85 -32.47
N SER A 132 -28.00 -22.86 -33.15
CA SER A 132 -27.40 -21.71 -33.82
C SER A 132 -27.56 -21.91 -35.32
N PRO A 133 -28.58 -21.31 -35.97
CA PRO A 133 -28.83 -21.55 -37.38
C PRO A 133 -27.60 -21.23 -38.23
N MET A 134 -27.12 -19.98 -38.17
CA MET A 134 -25.95 -19.51 -38.90
C MET A 134 -24.89 -19.04 -37.90
N ASN A 135 -23.66 -19.54 -37.99
CA ASN A 135 -22.56 -19.02 -37.18
C ASN A 135 -22.06 -17.69 -37.72
N GLU A 136 -21.85 -16.72 -36.83
CA GLU A 136 -21.17 -15.44 -37.08
C GLU A 136 -21.52 -14.77 -38.41
N ILE A 137 -22.78 -14.31 -38.53
CA ILE A 137 -23.27 -13.64 -39.74
C ILE A 137 -22.37 -12.46 -40.11
N SER A 138 -21.91 -11.69 -39.12
CA SER A 138 -21.07 -10.52 -39.35
C SER A 138 -19.67 -10.91 -39.81
N PHE A 139 -19.05 -11.92 -39.19
CA PHE A 139 -17.75 -12.44 -39.61
C PHE A 139 -17.80 -13.04 -41.01
N LEU A 140 -18.80 -13.87 -41.32
CA LEU A 140 -18.97 -14.48 -42.63
C LEU A 140 -19.15 -13.41 -43.72
N SER A 141 -19.95 -12.39 -43.44
CA SER A 141 -20.16 -11.26 -44.37
C SER A 141 -18.88 -10.48 -44.63
N TRP A 142 -18.09 -10.21 -43.58
CA TRP A 142 -16.78 -9.58 -43.71
C TRP A 142 -15.81 -10.47 -44.50
N GLY A 143 -15.71 -11.76 -44.15
CA GLY A 143 -14.84 -12.73 -44.82
C GLY A 143 -15.14 -12.88 -46.31
N ILE A 144 -16.41 -12.78 -46.72
CA ILE A 144 -16.80 -12.72 -48.14
C ILE A 144 -16.28 -11.45 -48.82
N SER A 145 -16.30 -10.31 -48.13
CA SER A 145 -15.84 -9.03 -48.67
C SER A 145 -14.33 -8.98 -48.87
N VAL A 146 -13.56 -9.63 -47.99
CA VAL A 146 -12.09 -9.69 -48.08
C VAL A 146 -11.56 -10.95 -48.79
N GLY A 147 -12.44 -11.86 -49.19
CA GLY A 147 -12.10 -13.04 -50.00
C GLY A 147 -11.66 -14.29 -49.22
N VAL A 148 -11.84 -14.33 -47.89
CA VAL A 148 -11.65 -15.53 -47.05
C VAL A 148 -12.62 -16.64 -47.45
N PHE A 149 -13.86 -16.26 -47.76
CA PHE A 149 -14.88 -17.19 -48.25
C PHE A 149 -15.20 -16.87 -49.71
N PRO A 150 -14.77 -17.72 -50.67
CA PRO A 150 -15.12 -17.56 -52.06
C PRO A 150 -16.64 -17.50 -52.25
N CYS A 151 -17.10 -16.45 -52.92
CA CYS A 151 -18.51 -16.27 -53.26
C CYS A 151 -18.60 -15.70 -54.68
N GLU A 152 -19.74 -15.84 -55.33
CA GLU A 152 -19.97 -15.27 -56.66
C GLU A 152 -19.92 -13.74 -56.63
N ALA A 153 -19.51 -13.13 -57.74
CA ALA A 153 -19.53 -11.68 -57.88
C ALA A 153 -20.99 -11.19 -57.96
N ILE A 154 -21.31 -10.17 -57.18
CA ILE A 154 -22.62 -9.50 -57.24
C ILE A 154 -22.45 -8.07 -57.77
N SER A 155 -23.51 -7.52 -58.34
CA SER A 155 -23.54 -6.17 -58.89
C SER A 155 -23.69 -5.06 -57.84
N GLU A 156 -23.92 -5.41 -56.57
CA GLU A 156 -24.05 -4.43 -55.49
C GLU A 156 -22.69 -3.83 -55.08
N PRO A 157 -22.61 -2.51 -54.79
CA PRO A 157 -21.36 -1.86 -54.42
C PRO A 157 -20.78 -2.32 -53.08
N ASP A 158 -21.64 -2.63 -52.11
CA ASP A 158 -21.25 -3.12 -50.78
C ASP A 158 -21.56 -4.61 -50.65
N ARG A 159 -20.54 -5.42 -50.93
CA ARG A 159 -20.63 -6.87 -50.89
C ARG A 159 -20.90 -7.42 -49.49
N ALA A 160 -20.34 -6.78 -48.46
CA ALA A 160 -20.49 -7.23 -47.08
C ALA A 160 -21.93 -7.03 -46.60
N ASP A 161 -22.52 -5.86 -46.85
CA ASP A 161 -23.88 -5.57 -46.44
C ASP A 161 -24.92 -6.42 -47.21
N ALA A 162 -24.71 -6.63 -48.51
CA ALA A 162 -25.57 -7.51 -49.30
C ALA A 162 -25.55 -8.96 -48.78
N ALA A 163 -24.36 -9.51 -48.50
CA ALA A 163 -24.22 -10.84 -47.89
C ALA A 163 -24.90 -10.90 -46.53
N LYS A 164 -24.70 -9.88 -45.67
CA LYS A 164 -25.28 -9.80 -44.33
C LYS A 164 -26.81 -9.85 -44.36
N ARG A 165 -27.45 -9.03 -45.19
CA ARG A 165 -28.92 -9.02 -45.33
C ARG A 165 -29.46 -10.36 -45.81
N GLN A 166 -28.76 -11.03 -46.73
CA GLN A 166 -29.17 -12.33 -47.26
C GLN A 166 -29.03 -13.45 -46.20
N LEU A 167 -27.93 -13.46 -45.45
CA LEU A 167 -27.72 -14.39 -44.34
C LEU A 167 -28.75 -14.17 -43.21
N VAL A 168 -29.13 -12.92 -42.93
CA VAL A 168 -30.21 -12.62 -41.99
C VAL A 168 -31.55 -13.16 -42.48
N ARG A 169 -31.91 -12.97 -43.76
CA ARG A 169 -33.15 -13.56 -44.33
C ARG A 169 -33.16 -15.09 -44.21
N ALA A 170 -32.05 -15.73 -44.54
CA ALA A 170 -31.87 -17.18 -44.40
C ALA A 170 -32.05 -17.62 -42.93
N THR A 171 -31.45 -16.87 -42.00
CA THR A 171 -31.54 -17.14 -40.57
C THR A 171 -32.97 -16.98 -40.05
N LEU A 172 -33.68 -15.90 -40.38
CA LEU A 172 -35.08 -15.69 -39.97
C LEU A 172 -35.99 -16.83 -40.46
N ALA A 173 -35.86 -17.22 -41.73
CA ALA A 173 -36.61 -18.33 -42.31
C ALA A 173 -36.28 -19.67 -41.62
N ALA A 174 -35.00 -19.90 -41.30
CA ALA A 174 -34.57 -21.08 -40.55
C ALA A 174 -35.14 -21.11 -39.13
N CYS A 175 -35.20 -19.96 -38.43
CA CYS A 175 -35.80 -19.86 -37.10
C CYS A 175 -37.27 -20.30 -37.11
N ASP A 176 -38.06 -19.79 -38.06
CA ASP A 176 -39.47 -20.18 -38.21
C ASP A 176 -39.61 -21.68 -38.56
N ALA A 177 -38.75 -22.21 -39.44
CA ALA A 177 -38.75 -23.64 -39.78
C ALA A 177 -38.37 -24.54 -38.59
N ILE A 178 -37.42 -24.11 -37.75
CA ILE A 178 -37.02 -24.82 -36.52
C ILE A 178 -38.19 -24.83 -35.53
N TRP A 179 -38.82 -23.69 -35.26
CA TRP A 179 -39.96 -23.64 -34.32
C TRP A 179 -41.20 -24.38 -34.83
N GLN A 180 -41.41 -24.43 -36.14
CA GLN A 180 -42.45 -25.29 -36.73
C GLN A 180 -42.17 -26.78 -36.49
N ALA A 181 -40.90 -27.19 -36.43
CA ALA A 181 -40.51 -28.57 -36.19
C ALA A 181 -40.47 -28.91 -34.68
N ASP A 182 -39.96 -28.01 -33.84
CA ASP A 182 -39.92 -28.12 -32.39
C ASP A 182 -40.19 -26.73 -31.74
N PRO A 183 -41.43 -26.46 -31.30
CA PRO A 183 -41.78 -25.19 -30.66
C PRO A 183 -41.03 -24.89 -29.36
N ARG A 184 -40.33 -25.88 -28.78
CA ARG A 184 -39.53 -25.70 -27.55
C ARG A 184 -38.16 -25.09 -27.83
N ALA A 185 -37.71 -25.10 -29.08
CA ALA A 185 -36.36 -24.74 -29.48
C ALA A 185 -35.96 -23.33 -29.04
N ARG A 186 -34.73 -23.19 -28.54
CA ARG A 186 -34.07 -21.92 -28.23
C ARG A 186 -33.07 -21.59 -29.33
N LEU A 187 -32.90 -20.30 -29.60
CA LEU A 187 -32.03 -19.83 -30.69
C LEU A 187 -30.85 -19.04 -30.15
N LEU A 188 -29.65 -19.47 -30.53
CA LEU A 188 -28.39 -18.84 -30.18
C LEU A 188 -27.80 -18.16 -31.41
N HIS A 189 -27.54 -16.86 -31.33
CA HIS A 189 -26.92 -16.12 -32.43
C HIS A 189 -25.52 -15.66 -32.01
N CYS A 190 -24.51 -16.38 -32.50
CA CYS A 190 -23.10 -16.08 -32.24
C CYS A 190 -22.57 -15.06 -33.25
N ASP A 191 -21.81 -14.05 -32.78
CA ASP A 191 -21.06 -13.12 -33.61
C ASP A 191 -19.84 -12.56 -32.84
N PRO A 192 -18.78 -12.08 -33.53
CA PRO A 192 -17.61 -11.52 -32.87
C PRO A 192 -17.91 -10.23 -32.10
N LEU A 193 -17.28 -10.10 -30.93
CA LEU A 193 -17.27 -8.89 -30.12
C LEU A 193 -15.92 -8.20 -30.28
N ILE A 194 -15.90 -7.00 -30.88
CA ILE A 194 -14.66 -6.30 -31.31
C ILE A 194 -14.55 -4.88 -30.76
N HIS A 195 -13.32 -4.39 -30.62
CA HIS A 195 -13.04 -2.99 -30.26
C HIS A 195 -11.86 -2.47 -31.08
N ILE A 196 -12.07 -1.40 -31.83
CA ILE A 196 -11.10 -0.84 -32.77
C ILE A 196 -10.81 0.59 -32.34
N VAL A 197 -9.52 0.90 -32.19
CA VAL A 197 -9.06 2.24 -31.78
C VAL A 197 -8.55 3.03 -32.98
N PRO A 198 -8.68 4.37 -32.99
CA PRO A 198 -8.15 5.18 -34.08
C PRO A 198 -6.63 5.16 -34.14
N ASP A 199 -6.09 5.33 -35.34
CA ASP A 199 -4.68 5.66 -35.55
C ASP A 199 -4.41 7.07 -35.01
N PRO A 200 -3.55 7.23 -33.99
CA PRO A 200 -3.23 8.54 -33.43
C PRO A 200 -2.55 9.48 -34.43
N ALA A 201 -1.98 8.96 -35.52
CA ALA A 201 -1.37 9.75 -36.60
C ALA A 201 -2.38 10.25 -37.65
N ASP A 202 -3.61 9.71 -37.68
CA ASP A 202 -4.65 10.07 -38.65
C ASP A 202 -5.90 10.65 -37.95
N PRO A 203 -6.13 11.98 -38.00
CA PRO A 203 -7.29 12.62 -37.40
C PRO A 203 -8.65 12.14 -37.92
N ASP A 204 -8.71 11.60 -39.14
CA ASP A 204 -9.96 11.11 -39.75
C ASP A 204 -10.28 9.66 -39.33
N SER A 205 -9.34 8.98 -38.66
CA SER A 205 -9.44 7.57 -38.25
C SER A 205 -10.53 7.31 -37.21
N ASP A 206 -10.85 8.27 -36.33
CA ASP A 206 -11.84 8.09 -35.24
C ASP A 206 -13.24 7.76 -35.76
N GLY A 207 -13.68 8.46 -36.82
CA GLY A 207 -14.97 8.20 -37.46
C GLY A 207 -15.05 6.79 -38.06
N LEU A 208 -13.96 6.34 -38.68
CA LEU A 208 -13.88 5.02 -39.32
C LEU A 208 -13.78 3.89 -38.29
N ALA A 209 -12.97 4.05 -37.23
CA ALA A 209 -12.84 3.08 -36.15
C ALA A 209 -14.21 2.84 -35.46
N ARG A 210 -14.96 3.91 -35.18
CA ARG A 210 -16.33 3.80 -34.62
C ARG A 210 -17.30 3.11 -35.57
N ALA A 211 -17.29 3.49 -36.86
CA ALA A 211 -18.14 2.85 -37.86
C ALA A 211 -17.88 1.35 -37.99
N LEU A 212 -16.61 0.94 -37.93
CA LEU A 212 -16.20 -0.47 -37.96
C LEU A 212 -16.64 -1.20 -36.68
N CYS A 213 -16.48 -0.60 -35.49
CA CYS A 213 -16.98 -1.17 -34.24
C CYS A 213 -18.50 -1.39 -34.31
N ASP A 214 -19.27 -0.46 -34.86
CA ASP A 214 -20.72 -0.58 -34.97
C ASP A 214 -21.17 -1.73 -35.90
N THR A 215 -20.30 -2.21 -36.80
CA THR A 215 -20.66 -3.30 -37.73
C THR A 215 -20.99 -4.61 -37.04
N GLN A 216 -20.44 -4.85 -35.84
CA GLN A 216 -20.66 -6.06 -35.04
C GLN A 216 -22.11 -6.20 -34.56
N TYR A 217 -22.82 -5.08 -34.37
CA TYR A 217 -24.21 -5.08 -33.89
C TYR A 217 -25.23 -5.23 -35.02
N GLN A 218 -24.83 -5.03 -36.27
CA GLN A 218 -25.76 -4.92 -37.40
C GLN A 218 -26.58 -6.19 -37.61
N ALA A 219 -25.98 -7.38 -37.53
CA ALA A 219 -26.71 -8.64 -37.73
C ALA A 219 -27.77 -8.86 -36.63
N TRP A 220 -27.43 -8.66 -35.36
CA TRP A 220 -28.40 -8.73 -34.26
C TRP A 220 -29.47 -7.65 -34.32
N ASP A 221 -29.13 -6.44 -34.74
CA ASP A 221 -30.09 -5.36 -34.96
C ASP A 221 -31.07 -5.69 -36.10
N MET A 222 -30.60 -6.32 -37.17
CA MET A 222 -31.46 -6.80 -38.25
C MET A 222 -32.35 -7.95 -37.81
N LEU A 223 -31.82 -8.94 -37.09
CA LEU A 223 -32.60 -10.07 -36.54
C LEU A 223 -33.68 -9.60 -35.56
N SER A 224 -33.37 -8.62 -34.71
CA SER A 224 -34.32 -8.04 -33.75
C SER A 224 -35.30 -7.04 -34.36
N GLY A 225 -35.13 -6.65 -35.63
CA GLY A 225 -35.97 -5.68 -36.33
C GLY A 225 -35.66 -4.21 -36.01
N ARG A 226 -34.56 -3.92 -35.31
CA ARG A 226 -34.09 -2.57 -35.00
C ARG A 226 -33.48 -1.87 -36.21
N ARG A 227 -32.91 -2.64 -37.13
CA ARG A 227 -32.36 -2.19 -38.40
C ARG A 227 -32.99 -3.01 -39.53
N HIS A 228 -33.24 -2.40 -40.69
CA HIS A 228 -33.86 -3.08 -41.84
C HIS A 228 -35.10 -3.94 -41.48
N PRO A 229 -36.14 -3.37 -40.85
CA PRO A 229 -37.34 -4.11 -40.44
C PRO A 229 -38.05 -4.80 -41.62
N GLU A 230 -37.83 -4.33 -42.86
CA GLU A 230 -38.31 -4.97 -44.09
C GLU A 230 -37.78 -6.40 -44.31
N LEU A 231 -36.72 -6.81 -43.61
CA LEU A 231 -36.22 -8.19 -43.64
C LEU A 231 -37.11 -9.16 -42.83
N GLY A 232 -38.04 -8.65 -42.01
CA GLY A 232 -38.94 -9.46 -41.18
C GLY A 232 -38.42 -9.75 -39.77
N GLY A 233 -37.32 -9.09 -39.37
CA GLY A 233 -36.77 -9.21 -38.02
C GLY A 233 -37.73 -8.72 -36.93
N ALA A 234 -37.62 -9.31 -35.74
CA ALA A 234 -38.45 -9.00 -34.58
C ALA A 234 -37.74 -9.43 -33.29
N PRO A 235 -38.05 -8.84 -32.12
CA PRO A 235 -37.34 -9.14 -30.87
C PRO A 235 -37.35 -10.63 -30.47
N ARG A 236 -38.32 -11.43 -30.94
CA ARG A 236 -38.41 -12.87 -30.68
C ARG A 236 -37.29 -13.69 -31.31
N TYR A 237 -36.72 -13.23 -32.43
CA TYR A 237 -35.67 -13.96 -33.15
C TYR A 237 -34.32 -13.85 -32.45
N LEU A 238 -34.07 -12.74 -31.74
CA LEU A 238 -32.89 -12.59 -30.90
C LEU A 238 -33.17 -13.13 -29.49
N ASP A 239 -33.13 -14.45 -29.33
CA ASP A 239 -33.42 -15.17 -28.08
C ASP A 239 -32.19 -15.21 -27.14
N LEU A 240 -31.13 -15.92 -27.53
CA LEU A 240 -29.84 -15.95 -26.82
C LEU A 240 -28.76 -15.30 -27.68
N VAL A 241 -27.93 -14.45 -27.06
CA VAL A 241 -26.82 -13.77 -27.75
C VAL A 241 -25.51 -14.48 -27.43
N GLY A 242 -24.86 -15.01 -28.46
CA GLY A 242 -23.52 -15.58 -28.36
C GLY A 242 -22.48 -14.55 -28.76
N VAL A 243 -21.50 -14.30 -27.91
CA VAL A 243 -20.39 -13.39 -28.22
C VAL A 243 -19.11 -14.20 -28.38
N ASN A 244 -18.40 -13.97 -29.48
CA ASN A 244 -17.13 -14.63 -29.76
C ASN A 244 -15.99 -13.65 -29.45
N TYR A 245 -15.06 -14.05 -28.59
CA TYR A 245 -13.99 -13.17 -28.13
C TYR A 245 -12.68 -13.93 -27.92
N TYR A 246 -11.69 -13.56 -28.73
CA TYR A 246 -10.33 -14.06 -28.72
C TYR A 246 -9.35 -12.93 -28.40
N HIS A 247 -8.08 -13.31 -28.21
CA HIS A 247 -7.00 -12.44 -27.80
C HIS A 247 -6.71 -11.28 -28.77
N ASP A 248 -7.06 -11.44 -30.05
CA ASP A 248 -6.85 -10.48 -31.14
C ASP A 248 -8.11 -9.73 -31.57
N ASN A 249 -9.22 -9.82 -30.83
CA ASN A 249 -10.46 -9.07 -31.10
C ASN A 249 -10.38 -7.55 -30.91
N GLN A 250 -9.21 -7.00 -30.56
CA GLN A 250 -9.01 -5.55 -30.45
C GLN A 250 -7.71 -5.11 -31.12
N TRP A 251 -7.80 -4.10 -31.98
CA TRP A 251 -6.69 -3.63 -32.82
C TRP A 251 -6.81 -2.14 -33.16
N GLU A 252 -5.74 -1.57 -33.70
CA GLU A 252 -5.69 -0.20 -34.21
C GLU A 252 -6.12 -0.13 -35.68
N GLN A 253 -7.00 0.81 -36.01
CA GLN A 253 -7.43 1.07 -37.38
C GLN A 253 -6.24 1.56 -38.21
N GLY A 254 -6.13 1.12 -39.46
CA GLY A 254 -5.06 1.53 -40.37
C GLY A 254 -3.86 0.59 -40.31
N SER A 255 -3.12 0.61 -39.20
CA SER A 255 -1.94 -0.27 -39.00
C SER A 255 -2.31 -1.75 -38.81
N ASN A 256 -3.54 -2.04 -38.36
CA ASN A 256 -4.00 -3.34 -37.90
C ASN A 256 -3.13 -3.93 -36.77
N GLN A 257 -2.39 -3.08 -36.05
CA GLN A 257 -1.62 -3.52 -34.90
C GLN A 257 -2.56 -4.04 -33.83
N ARG A 258 -2.35 -5.28 -33.40
CA ARG A 258 -3.09 -5.89 -32.30
C ARG A 258 -2.83 -5.11 -31.02
N LEU A 259 -3.89 -4.81 -30.28
CA LEU A 259 -3.75 -4.32 -28.92
C LEU A 259 -3.49 -5.54 -28.06
N TRP A 260 -2.29 -5.73 -27.53
CA TRP A 260 -1.95 -6.96 -26.82
C TRP A 260 -2.63 -7.03 -25.44
N TRP A 261 -3.44 -8.06 -25.21
CA TRP A 261 -4.19 -8.23 -23.97
C TRP A 261 -3.28 -8.39 -22.74
N HIS A 262 -2.19 -9.13 -22.90
CA HIS A 262 -1.19 -9.38 -21.86
C HIS A 262 -0.16 -8.26 -21.72
N LEU A 263 -0.19 -7.23 -22.59
CA LEU A 263 0.66 -6.04 -22.44
C LEU A 263 -0.08 -4.86 -21.80
N GLY A 264 -1.28 -5.08 -21.25
CA GLY A 264 -2.00 -4.05 -20.52
C GLY A 264 -2.20 -2.77 -21.34
N ASP A 265 -2.35 -2.90 -22.67
CA ASP A 265 -2.50 -1.74 -23.57
C ASP A 265 -3.72 -0.93 -23.13
N SER A 266 -3.45 0.29 -22.64
CA SER A 266 -4.46 1.18 -22.06
C SER A 266 -5.61 1.55 -23.01
N ARG A 267 -5.43 1.32 -24.31
CA ARG A 267 -6.45 1.57 -25.35
C ARG A 267 -7.47 0.43 -25.46
N ARG A 268 -7.19 -0.73 -24.87
CA ARG A 268 -8.13 -1.87 -24.83
C ARG A 268 -9.33 -1.56 -23.96
N LEU A 269 -10.50 -2.02 -24.40
CA LEU A 269 -11.72 -1.99 -23.61
C LEU A 269 -11.88 -3.34 -22.88
N PRO A 270 -12.01 -3.37 -21.53
CA PRO A 270 -12.19 -4.62 -20.80
C PRO A 270 -13.42 -5.41 -21.27
N LEU A 271 -13.28 -6.73 -21.39
CA LEU A 271 -14.35 -7.60 -21.90
C LEU A 271 -15.65 -7.46 -21.09
N HIS A 272 -15.59 -7.36 -19.76
CA HIS A 272 -16.79 -7.20 -18.94
C HIS A 272 -17.63 -5.97 -19.31
N GLN A 273 -16.98 -4.86 -19.70
CA GLN A 273 -17.67 -3.64 -20.14
C GLN A 273 -18.30 -3.83 -21.51
N MET A 274 -17.60 -4.51 -22.43
CA MET A 274 -18.16 -4.87 -23.74
C MET A 274 -19.38 -5.79 -23.59
N LEU A 275 -19.30 -6.79 -22.71
CA LEU A 275 -20.43 -7.66 -22.36
C LEU A 275 -21.60 -6.86 -21.77
N GLN A 276 -21.30 -5.93 -20.86
CA GLN A 276 -22.31 -5.06 -20.26
C GLN A 276 -22.99 -4.17 -21.32
N GLN A 277 -22.25 -3.63 -22.30
CA GLN A 277 -22.82 -2.85 -23.41
C GLN A 277 -23.77 -3.70 -24.27
N VAL A 278 -23.38 -4.93 -24.61
CA VAL A 278 -24.24 -5.87 -25.37
C VAL A 278 -25.51 -6.18 -24.56
N TRP A 279 -25.38 -6.51 -23.28
CA TRP A 279 -26.51 -6.82 -22.41
C TRP A 279 -27.43 -5.60 -22.23
N GLN A 280 -26.89 -4.41 -21.99
CA GLN A 280 -27.65 -3.16 -21.91
C GLN A 280 -28.43 -2.90 -23.19
N ARG A 281 -27.80 -3.13 -24.35
CA ARG A 281 -28.42 -2.93 -25.67
C ARG A 281 -29.59 -3.90 -25.92
N TYR A 282 -29.44 -5.19 -25.65
CA TYR A 282 -30.42 -6.20 -26.08
C TYR A 282 -31.33 -6.71 -24.96
N GLN A 283 -30.92 -6.59 -23.69
CA GLN A 283 -31.63 -7.15 -22.53
C GLN A 283 -31.92 -8.65 -22.72
N ARG A 284 -30.92 -9.39 -23.22
CA ARG A 284 -30.97 -10.83 -23.48
C ARG A 284 -29.84 -11.54 -22.73
N PRO A 285 -30.05 -12.81 -22.32
CA PRO A 285 -28.97 -13.61 -21.74
C PRO A 285 -27.82 -13.79 -22.73
N LEU A 286 -26.59 -13.72 -22.21
CA LEU A 286 -25.36 -13.81 -23.01
C LEU A 286 -24.65 -15.15 -22.80
N LEU A 287 -24.05 -15.68 -23.85
CA LEU A 287 -23.10 -16.78 -23.82
C LEU A 287 -21.78 -16.28 -24.40
N LEU A 288 -20.65 -16.44 -23.70
CA LEU A 288 -19.34 -16.32 -24.33
C LEU A 288 -19.15 -17.58 -25.18
N ALA A 289 -19.55 -17.49 -26.46
CA ALA A 289 -19.85 -18.64 -27.29
C ALA A 289 -18.62 -19.25 -27.95
N GLU A 290 -17.55 -18.47 -28.08
CA GLU A 290 -16.25 -18.95 -28.52
C GLU A 290 -15.11 -18.14 -27.87
N THR A 291 -14.15 -18.85 -27.29
CA THR A 291 -12.90 -18.26 -26.78
C THR A 291 -11.80 -19.31 -26.60
N SER A 292 -10.56 -18.96 -26.98
CA SER A 292 -9.33 -19.70 -26.66
C SER A 292 -8.08 -18.86 -26.97
N HIS A 293 -6.90 -19.43 -26.71
CA HIS A 293 -5.59 -18.89 -27.09
C HIS A 293 -4.76 -19.99 -27.76
N VAL A 294 -3.61 -19.63 -28.31
CA VAL A 294 -2.63 -20.56 -28.89
C VAL A 294 -1.44 -20.80 -27.95
N GLY A 295 -0.85 -21.99 -27.99
CA GLY A 295 0.42 -22.30 -27.33
C GLY A 295 0.39 -22.22 -25.81
N SER A 296 1.47 -21.72 -25.21
CA SER A 296 1.62 -21.64 -23.74
C SER A 296 0.71 -20.61 -23.08
N GLY A 297 0.22 -19.60 -23.80
CA GLY A 297 -0.65 -18.54 -23.26
C GLY A 297 -2.07 -18.98 -22.89
N ARG A 298 -2.47 -20.22 -23.22
CA ARG A 298 -3.83 -20.77 -22.99
C ARG A 298 -4.29 -20.73 -21.53
N GLY A 299 -3.39 -21.11 -20.60
CA GLY A 299 -3.71 -21.09 -19.17
C GLY A 299 -3.99 -19.69 -18.65
N ALA A 300 -3.14 -18.72 -19.02
CA ALA A 300 -3.32 -17.32 -18.63
C ALA A 300 -4.60 -16.72 -19.24
N TRP A 301 -4.88 -17.03 -20.51
CA TRP A 301 -6.07 -16.54 -21.21
C TRP A 301 -7.37 -16.97 -20.51
N ILE A 302 -7.49 -18.24 -20.12
CA ILE A 302 -8.74 -18.71 -19.54
C ILE A 302 -8.99 -18.17 -18.12
N GLY A 303 -7.91 -17.91 -17.38
CA GLY A 303 -7.97 -17.18 -16.12
C GLY A 303 -8.52 -15.76 -16.32
N GLU A 304 -8.01 -15.03 -17.32
CA GLU A 304 -8.48 -13.69 -17.68
C GLU A 304 -9.96 -13.70 -18.08
N ILE A 305 -10.37 -14.63 -18.95
CA ILE A 305 -11.77 -14.78 -19.36
C ILE A 305 -12.69 -15.03 -18.17
N ALA A 306 -12.30 -15.91 -17.25
CA ALA A 306 -13.09 -16.18 -16.05
C ALA A 306 -13.23 -14.93 -15.16
N ALA A 307 -12.15 -14.15 -15.00
CA ALA A 307 -12.16 -12.89 -14.27
C ALA A 307 -13.10 -11.85 -14.91
N GLN A 308 -13.05 -11.68 -16.23
CA GLN A 308 -13.90 -10.74 -16.97
C GLN A 308 -15.38 -11.16 -16.93
N VAL A 309 -15.69 -12.45 -17.08
CA VAL A 309 -17.07 -12.95 -17.01
C VAL A 309 -17.64 -12.78 -15.60
N ALA A 310 -16.83 -13.03 -14.56
CA ALA A 310 -17.23 -12.79 -13.19
C ALA A 310 -17.57 -11.31 -12.92
N GLN A 311 -16.75 -10.38 -13.41
CA GLN A 311 -17.03 -8.94 -13.31
C GLN A 311 -18.34 -8.56 -14.02
N ALA A 312 -18.60 -9.12 -15.20
CA ALA A 312 -19.85 -8.90 -15.90
C ALA A 312 -21.06 -9.40 -15.07
N GLN A 313 -20.97 -10.59 -14.48
CA GLN A 313 -22.02 -11.13 -13.60
C GLN A 313 -22.26 -10.26 -12.36
N LEU A 314 -21.19 -9.79 -11.71
CA LEU A 314 -21.29 -8.87 -10.57
C LEU A 314 -21.90 -7.51 -10.97
N ALA A 315 -21.70 -7.07 -12.21
CA ALA A 315 -22.33 -5.88 -12.78
C ALA A 315 -23.79 -6.11 -13.24
N GLY A 316 -24.37 -7.29 -12.97
CA GLY A 316 -25.76 -7.63 -13.28
C GLY A 316 -25.99 -8.19 -14.69
N VAL A 317 -24.93 -8.49 -15.45
CA VAL A 317 -25.05 -9.11 -16.78
C VAL A 317 -25.47 -10.57 -16.64
N GLU A 318 -26.56 -10.95 -17.30
CA GLU A 318 -27.06 -12.33 -17.30
C GLU A 318 -26.19 -13.24 -18.21
N MET A 319 -25.10 -13.76 -17.66
CA MET A 319 -24.23 -14.73 -18.33
C MET A 319 -24.73 -16.17 -18.14
N LEU A 320 -24.90 -16.91 -19.23
CA LEU A 320 -25.36 -18.30 -19.25
C LEU A 320 -24.23 -19.33 -19.37
N GLY A 321 -23.02 -18.90 -19.75
CA GLY A 321 -21.88 -19.81 -19.84
C GLY A 321 -20.67 -19.25 -20.58
N ILE A 322 -19.64 -20.10 -20.64
CA ILE A 322 -18.40 -19.89 -21.41
C ILE A 322 -18.12 -21.17 -22.20
N CYS A 323 -17.93 -21.04 -23.51
CA CYS A 323 -17.58 -22.15 -24.39
C CYS A 323 -16.09 -22.07 -24.79
N LEU A 324 -15.31 -23.05 -24.34
CA LEU A 324 -13.95 -23.26 -24.80
C LEU A 324 -13.96 -23.73 -26.24
N TYR A 325 -13.51 -22.87 -27.16
CA TYR A 325 -13.60 -23.13 -28.59
C TYR A 325 -12.26 -22.77 -29.27
N PRO A 326 -11.54 -23.75 -29.85
CA PRO A 326 -11.85 -25.17 -29.86
C PRO A 326 -11.38 -25.88 -28.58
N ILE A 327 -12.06 -26.96 -28.20
CA ILE A 327 -11.66 -27.84 -27.09
C ILE A 327 -10.56 -28.84 -27.50
N LEU A 328 -10.53 -29.20 -28.79
CA LEU A 328 -9.54 -30.06 -29.41
C LEU A 328 -8.76 -29.24 -30.45
N ASP A 329 -7.44 -29.42 -30.52
CA ASP A 329 -6.61 -28.65 -31.44
C ASP A 329 -7.03 -28.79 -32.91
N ARG A 330 -6.67 -27.78 -33.71
CA ARG A 330 -6.97 -27.68 -35.13
C ARG A 330 -5.83 -27.04 -35.93
N PRO A 331 -5.77 -27.30 -37.24
CA PRO A 331 -4.93 -26.54 -38.14
C PRO A 331 -5.52 -25.15 -38.47
N LEU A 332 -4.75 -24.33 -39.18
CA LEU A 332 -5.26 -23.11 -39.82
C LEU A 332 -6.22 -23.46 -40.97
N TRP A 333 -7.11 -22.53 -41.32
CA TRP A 333 -8.06 -22.71 -42.42
C TRP A 333 -7.36 -22.61 -43.79
N GLU A 334 -6.37 -21.75 -43.88
CA GLU A 334 -5.58 -21.50 -45.09
C GLU A 334 -4.51 -22.57 -45.30
N GLU A 335 -3.93 -23.07 -44.20
CA GLU A 335 -2.82 -24.02 -44.20
C GLU A 335 -3.08 -25.21 -43.27
N THR A 336 -3.42 -26.37 -43.85
CA THR A 336 -3.76 -27.58 -43.08
C THR A 336 -2.56 -28.30 -42.46
N THR A 337 -1.34 -27.92 -42.82
CA THR A 337 -0.08 -28.45 -42.28
C THR A 337 0.34 -27.77 -40.98
N PHE A 338 -0.14 -26.55 -40.71
CA PHE A 338 0.21 -25.80 -39.51
C PHE A 338 -0.86 -25.98 -38.44
N TRP A 339 -0.48 -26.57 -37.30
CA TRP A 339 -1.37 -26.82 -36.16
C TRP A 339 -1.22 -25.74 -35.10
N THR A 340 -2.36 -25.19 -34.69
CA THR A 340 -2.39 -23.96 -33.89
C THR A 340 -2.06 -24.16 -32.41
N ARG A 341 -2.17 -25.39 -31.90
CA ARG A 341 -2.07 -25.72 -30.47
C ARG A 341 -3.02 -24.83 -29.66
N SER A 342 -4.30 -24.88 -30.02
CA SER A 342 -5.36 -24.03 -29.42
C SER A 342 -6.35 -24.79 -28.53
N GLY A 343 -6.31 -26.12 -28.53
CA GLY A 343 -7.21 -26.97 -27.74
C GLY A 343 -6.78 -27.15 -26.29
N LEU A 344 -7.69 -27.70 -25.47
CA LEU A 344 -7.36 -28.31 -24.17
C LEU A 344 -6.60 -29.63 -24.38
N TRP A 345 -6.88 -30.31 -25.49
CA TRP A 345 -6.12 -31.42 -26.00
C TRP A 345 -5.42 -31.04 -27.30
N ASP A 346 -4.10 -31.22 -27.33
CA ASP A 346 -3.31 -31.21 -28.56
C ASP A 346 -3.29 -32.62 -29.18
N LEU A 347 -2.90 -32.73 -30.45
CA LEU A 347 -2.71 -34.03 -31.10
C LEU A 347 -1.24 -34.45 -31.07
N ASP A 348 -0.99 -35.75 -30.80
CA ASP A 348 0.36 -36.33 -30.86
C ASP A 348 0.82 -36.60 -32.30
N LEU A 349 0.92 -35.57 -33.13
CA LEU A 349 1.21 -35.71 -34.56
C LEU A 349 2.50 -36.48 -34.87
N SER A 350 3.44 -36.53 -33.92
CA SER A 350 4.72 -37.25 -34.01
C SER A 350 4.72 -38.66 -33.41
N GLY A 351 3.68 -39.03 -32.66
CA GLY A 351 3.58 -40.28 -31.94
C GLY A 351 3.10 -41.46 -32.79
N PRO A 352 2.98 -42.66 -32.17
CA PRO A 352 2.52 -43.86 -32.86
C PRO A 352 1.04 -43.82 -33.27
N ASP A 353 0.21 -43.02 -32.58
CA ASP A 353 -1.13 -42.62 -33.02
C ASP A 353 -1.14 -41.10 -33.20
N PRO A 354 -1.00 -40.58 -34.43
CA PRO A 354 -0.96 -39.15 -34.72
C PRO A 354 -2.17 -38.34 -34.22
N TYR A 355 -3.28 -39.02 -33.93
CA TYR A 355 -4.52 -38.42 -33.46
C TYR A 355 -4.81 -38.77 -31.99
N ALA A 356 -3.81 -39.25 -31.25
CA ALA A 356 -3.92 -39.40 -29.82
C ALA A 356 -4.06 -38.02 -29.16
N ARG A 357 -4.95 -37.95 -28.17
CA ARG A 357 -5.31 -36.69 -27.49
C ARG A 357 -4.34 -36.49 -26.34
N GLN A 358 -3.49 -35.49 -26.44
CA GLN A 358 -2.55 -35.11 -25.40
C GLN A 358 -3.13 -33.96 -24.58
N LEU A 359 -3.53 -34.27 -23.35
CA LEU A 359 -4.04 -33.27 -22.43
C LEU A 359 -2.93 -32.27 -22.11
N GLN A 360 -3.21 -30.98 -22.33
CA GLN A 360 -2.31 -29.92 -21.95
C GLN A 360 -2.51 -29.62 -20.47
N GLN A 361 -1.67 -30.26 -19.64
CA GLN A 361 -1.81 -30.22 -18.18
C GLN A 361 -1.88 -28.79 -17.59
N PRO A 362 -1.02 -27.83 -18.02
CA PRO A 362 -1.13 -26.45 -17.54
C PRO A 362 -2.47 -25.79 -17.86
N TYR A 363 -3.01 -26.03 -19.06
CA TYR A 363 -4.31 -25.50 -19.46
C TYR A 363 -5.46 -26.17 -18.71
N ALA A 364 -5.36 -27.48 -18.47
CA ALA A 364 -6.32 -28.25 -17.69
C ALA A 364 -6.42 -27.76 -16.24
N ASP A 365 -5.29 -27.45 -15.62
CA ASP A 365 -5.26 -26.95 -14.24
C ASP A 365 -5.79 -25.52 -14.16
N ALA A 366 -5.44 -24.67 -15.13
CA ALA A 366 -6.01 -23.32 -15.25
C ALA A 366 -7.53 -23.34 -15.44
N LEU A 367 -8.07 -24.26 -16.26
CA LEU A 367 -9.52 -24.43 -16.42
C LEU A 367 -10.19 -24.82 -15.10
N ARG A 368 -9.62 -25.78 -14.35
CA ARG A 368 -10.17 -26.17 -13.04
C ARG A 368 -10.15 -25.02 -12.06
N GLN A 369 -9.09 -24.22 -12.07
CA GLN A 369 -8.99 -23.02 -11.23
C GLN A 369 -10.07 -21.99 -11.61
N ALA A 370 -10.23 -21.70 -12.91
CA ALA A 370 -11.26 -20.82 -13.44
C ALA A 370 -12.69 -21.30 -13.09
N GLN A 371 -12.94 -22.61 -13.15
CA GLN A 371 -14.20 -23.22 -12.73
C GLN A 371 -14.50 -23.02 -11.25
N ARG A 372 -13.53 -23.31 -10.37
CA ARG A 372 -13.67 -23.06 -8.94
C ARG A 372 -13.90 -21.58 -8.66
N PHE A 373 -13.14 -20.70 -9.30
CA PHE A 373 -13.26 -19.26 -9.14
C PHE A 373 -14.70 -18.77 -9.41
N LEU A 374 -15.27 -19.12 -10.58
CA LEU A 374 -16.64 -18.71 -10.92
C LEU A 374 -17.72 -19.35 -10.03
N GLN A 375 -17.53 -20.60 -9.58
CA GLN A 375 -18.48 -21.25 -8.66
C GLN A 375 -18.64 -20.49 -7.33
N HIS A 376 -17.59 -19.81 -6.85
CA HIS A 376 -17.65 -19.01 -5.62
C HIS A 376 -18.25 -17.61 -5.82
N ILE A 377 -18.48 -17.19 -7.06
CA ILE A 377 -18.96 -15.84 -7.41
C ILE A 377 -20.45 -15.89 -7.77
N VAL A 378 -20.92 -17.00 -8.35
CA VAL A 378 -22.31 -17.15 -8.78
C VAL A 378 -23.22 -17.48 -7.60
N PRO A 379 -24.27 -16.69 -7.34
CA PRO A 379 -25.40 -17.10 -6.52
C PRO A 379 -26.05 -18.33 -7.14
N SER A 380 -26.11 -19.44 -6.42
CA SER A 380 -26.84 -20.62 -6.90
C SER A 380 -28.28 -20.21 -7.28
N SER A 381 -28.65 -20.41 -8.54
CA SER A 381 -29.97 -20.14 -9.07
C SER A 381 -31.00 -21.13 -8.49
N SER A 382 -31.46 -20.83 -7.28
CA SER A 382 -32.69 -21.35 -6.70
C SER A 382 -33.48 -20.18 -6.10
N PRO A 383 -34.81 -20.16 -6.25
CA PRO A 383 -35.65 -19.17 -5.59
C PRO A 383 -35.76 -19.54 -4.11
N CYS A 384 -34.66 -19.33 -3.39
CA CYS A 384 -34.65 -19.12 -1.95
C CYS A 384 -33.89 -17.81 -1.77
N GLN A 385 -34.63 -16.72 -1.90
CA GLN A 385 -34.19 -15.39 -1.50
C GLN A 385 -33.78 -15.47 -0.03
N GLU A 386 -32.48 -15.23 0.25
CA GLU A 386 -31.96 -14.44 1.39
C GLU A 386 -30.45 -14.66 1.63
N SER A 387 -29.81 -15.72 1.15
CA SER A 387 -28.42 -16.05 1.58
C SER A 387 -27.28 -15.60 0.65
N VAL A 388 -27.56 -14.81 -0.39
CA VAL A 388 -26.54 -14.38 -1.37
C VAL A 388 -25.85 -13.08 -0.95
N MET A 389 -26.35 -12.39 0.06
CA MET A 389 -25.93 -11.01 0.35
C MET A 389 -24.77 -10.82 1.33
N ASN A 390 -24.21 -11.83 1.99
CA ASN A 390 -23.21 -11.57 3.05
C ASN A 390 -21.92 -12.41 2.92
N LYS A 391 -21.10 -12.16 1.87
CA LYS A 391 -19.66 -12.41 2.03
C LYS A 391 -19.11 -11.34 2.98
N PRO A 392 -18.38 -11.71 4.05
CA PRO A 392 -17.84 -10.73 4.98
C PRO A 392 -16.88 -9.77 4.26
N ALA A 393 -16.96 -8.49 4.58
CA ALA A 393 -16.01 -7.50 4.06
C ALA A 393 -14.59 -7.74 4.59
N LEU A 394 -13.62 -7.60 3.70
CA LEU A 394 -12.20 -7.52 4.00
C LEU A 394 -11.68 -6.15 3.51
N ILE A 395 -11.41 -5.24 4.43
CA ILE A 395 -10.90 -3.90 4.11
C ILE A 395 -9.39 -3.92 4.22
N VAL A 396 -8.70 -3.58 3.13
CA VAL A 396 -7.24 -3.63 3.04
C VAL A 396 -6.71 -2.22 2.89
N PHE A 397 -5.81 -1.78 3.78
CA PHE A 397 -5.10 -0.52 3.65
C PHE A 397 -3.68 -0.75 3.13
N SER A 398 -3.36 -0.18 1.97
CA SER A 398 -2.12 -0.46 1.26
C SER A 398 -1.36 0.79 0.81
N HIS A 399 -0.06 0.83 1.13
CA HIS A 399 0.88 1.79 0.55
C HIS A 399 1.25 1.47 -0.90
N LEU A 400 0.91 0.26 -1.36
CA LEU A 400 1.13 -0.21 -2.72
C LEU A 400 -0.15 -0.02 -3.53
N ARG A 401 -0.01 0.57 -4.72
CA ARG A 401 -1.11 0.72 -5.67
C ARG A 401 -1.34 -0.58 -6.43
N TRP A 402 -2.61 -0.93 -6.63
CA TRP A 402 -3.01 -2.16 -7.29
C TRP A 402 -2.42 -2.26 -8.70
N GLY A 403 -2.51 -1.17 -9.47
CA GLY A 403 -2.07 -1.09 -10.87
C GLY A 403 -0.60 -0.72 -11.09
N PHE A 404 0.22 -0.60 -10.03
CA PHE A 404 1.63 -0.21 -10.18
C PHE A 404 2.55 -1.41 -10.44
N VAL A 405 2.85 -2.20 -9.42
CA VAL A 405 3.63 -3.44 -9.57
C VAL A 405 2.85 -4.59 -8.96
N PHE A 406 2.59 -5.61 -9.78
CA PHE A 406 1.88 -6.82 -9.35
C PHE A 406 2.81 -7.69 -8.50
N GLN A 407 2.43 -7.91 -7.25
CA GLN A 407 3.25 -8.59 -6.26
C GLN A 407 2.35 -9.30 -5.23
N ARG A 408 2.91 -9.61 -4.05
CA ARG A 408 2.25 -10.39 -3.00
C ARG A 408 0.80 -9.95 -2.65
N PRO A 409 0.46 -8.65 -2.47
CA PRO A 409 -0.91 -8.25 -2.16
C PRO A 409 -1.91 -8.69 -3.22
N GLN A 410 -1.61 -8.48 -4.51
CA GLN A 410 -2.50 -8.87 -5.59
C GLN A 410 -2.64 -10.39 -5.68
N GLN A 411 -1.54 -11.13 -5.47
CA GLN A 411 -1.56 -12.59 -5.48
C GLN A 411 -2.43 -13.18 -4.35
N LEU A 412 -2.30 -12.66 -3.14
CA LEU A 412 -3.06 -13.14 -1.98
C LEU A 412 -4.52 -12.71 -2.04
N LEU A 413 -4.78 -11.42 -2.28
CA LEU A 413 -6.13 -10.86 -2.19
C LEU A 413 -7.04 -11.37 -3.31
N THR A 414 -6.52 -11.60 -4.52
CA THR A 414 -7.30 -12.20 -5.62
C THR A 414 -7.78 -13.62 -5.28
N ARG A 415 -7.01 -14.36 -4.48
CA ARG A 415 -7.40 -15.71 -4.01
C ARG A 415 -8.35 -15.62 -2.83
N LEU A 416 -8.07 -14.73 -1.87
CA LEU A 416 -8.95 -14.50 -0.70
C LEU A 416 -10.32 -13.92 -1.11
N ALA A 417 -10.42 -13.24 -2.25
CA ALA A 417 -11.68 -12.73 -2.82
C ALA A 417 -12.70 -13.83 -3.17
N GLN A 418 -12.29 -15.10 -3.19
CA GLN A 418 -13.23 -16.23 -3.26
C GLN A 418 -14.09 -16.31 -1.98
N HIS A 419 -13.55 -15.89 -0.84
CA HIS A 419 -14.19 -15.95 0.48
C HIS A 419 -14.71 -14.60 0.99
N TYR A 420 -14.09 -13.48 0.60
CA TYR A 420 -14.41 -12.14 1.10
C TYR A 420 -14.81 -11.17 -0.01
N ARG A 421 -15.57 -10.14 0.36
CA ARG A 421 -15.70 -8.91 -0.45
C ARG A 421 -14.55 -7.98 -0.08
N VAL A 422 -13.54 -7.86 -0.95
CA VAL A 422 -12.30 -7.12 -0.68
C VAL A 422 -12.44 -5.66 -1.11
N LEU A 423 -12.26 -4.74 -0.16
CA LEU A 423 -12.14 -3.31 -0.41
C LEU A 423 -10.67 -2.90 -0.24
N PHE A 424 -9.95 -2.73 -1.34
CA PHE A 424 -8.52 -2.38 -1.35
C PHE A 424 -8.34 -0.87 -1.42
N VAL A 425 -8.06 -0.25 -0.28
CA VAL A 425 -7.86 1.19 -0.14
C VAL A 425 -6.39 1.53 -0.39
N GLU A 426 -6.15 2.22 -1.50
CA GLU A 426 -4.83 2.76 -1.87
C GLU A 426 -4.52 4.04 -1.10
N GLU A 427 -3.25 4.43 -1.16
CA GLU A 427 -2.83 5.77 -0.77
C GLU A 427 -3.52 6.86 -1.60
N PRO A 428 -3.99 7.93 -0.94
CA PRO A 428 -4.59 9.06 -1.62
C PRO A 428 -3.64 9.68 -2.64
N VAL A 429 -4.21 10.17 -3.74
CA VAL A 429 -3.50 10.91 -4.78
C VAL A 429 -3.84 12.39 -4.68
N TRP A 430 -2.87 13.26 -4.93
CA TRP A 430 -3.15 14.68 -5.04
C TRP A 430 -3.94 14.95 -6.32
N GLN A 431 -5.06 15.67 -6.20
CA GLN A 431 -5.82 16.17 -7.34
C GLN A 431 -6.41 17.55 -7.03
N ALA A 432 -6.39 18.44 -8.02
CA ALA A 432 -7.05 19.74 -7.92
C ALA A 432 -8.58 19.55 -7.95
N GLY A 433 -9.26 19.87 -6.84
CA GLY A 433 -10.72 19.77 -6.73
C GLY A 433 -11.21 19.29 -5.35
N PRO A 434 -12.53 19.09 -5.19
CA PRO A 434 -13.08 18.48 -3.98
C PRO A 434 -12.57 17.03 -3.81
N PRO A 435 -12.34 16.56 -2.56
CA PRO A 435 -11.98 15.17 -2.31
C PRO A 435 -13.04 14.20 -2.85
N GLY A 436 -12.59 13.04 -3.30
CA GLY A 436 -13.47 12.04 -3.88
C GLY A 436 -12.78 10.69 -3.98
N LEU A 437 -13.49 9.72 -4.56
CA LEU A 437 -13.01 8.36 -4.74
C LEU A 437 -13.06 7.99 -6.21
N HIS A 438 -11.97 7.43 -6.71
CA HIS A 438 -11.97 6.65 -7.93
C HIS A 438 -12.07 5.18 -7.55
N GLN A 439 -13.08 4.48 -8.08
CA GLN A 439 -13.27 3.05 -7.83
C GLN A 439 -13.01 2.27 -9.11
N SER A 440 -12.30 1.16 -8.98
CA SER A 440 -12.17 0.17 -10.04
C SER A 440 -12.36 -1.23 -9.46
N SER A 441 -12.80 -2.16 -10.30
CA SER A 441 -13.00 -3.55 -9.90
C SER A 441 -12.08 -4.44 -10.73
N PRO A 442 -10.77 -4.53 -10.39
CA PRO A 442 -9.78 -5.21 -11.23
C PRO A 442 -9.91 -6.73 -11.21
N ALA A 443 -10.59 -7.29 -10.20
CA ALA A 443 -10.93 -8.71 -10.12
C ALA A 443 -12.31 -8.88 -9.46
N ALA A 444 -12.92 -10.05 -9.61
CA ALA A 444 -14.20 -10.31 -8.96
C ALA A 444 -14.10 -10.22 -7.44
N ASN A 445 -15.12 -9.63 -6.81
CA ASN A 445 -15.15 -9.33 -5.37
C ASN A 445 -14.00 -8.45 -4.86
N ILE A 446 -13.24 -7.79 -5.74
CA ILE A 446 -12.23 -6.80 -5.37
C ILE A 446 -12.65 -5.45 -5.91
N THR A 447 -12.82 -4.49 -5.02
CA THR A 447 -12.99 -3.08 -5.36
C THR A 447 -11.75 -2.32 -4.86
N VAL A 448 -10.99 -1.78 -5.78
CA VAL A 448 -9.90 -0.85 -5.48
C VAL A 448 -10.49 0.53 -5.30
N ILE A 449 -10.24 1.12 -4.15
CA ILE A 449 -10.65 2.47 -3.78
C ILE A 449 -9.38 3.31 -3.79
N GLN A 450 -9.28 4.21 -4.76
CA GLN A 450 -8.22 5.20 -4.84
C GLN A 450 -8.79 6.56 -4.43
N PRO A 451 -8.52 7.03 -3.21
CA PRO A 451 -8.95 8.35 -2.79
C PRO A 451 -8.13 9.42 -3.52
N HIS A 452 -8.75 10.56 -3.78
CA HIS A 452 -8.03 11.77 -4.15
C HIS A 452 -8.36 12.89 -3.17
N THR A 453 -7.32 13.64 -2.76
CA THR A 453 -7.45 14.77 -1.85
C THR A 453 -6.68 15.97 -2.36
N HIS A 454 -6.96 17.14 -1.79
CA HIS A 454 -6.24 18.38 -2.11
C HIS A 454 -5.01 18.60 -1.21
N HIS A 455 -4.69 17.64 -0.32
CA HIS A 455 -3.54 17.73 0.57
C HIS A 455 -2.28 17.29 -0.17
N ASP A 456 -1.28 18.18 -0.22
CA ASP A 456 0.05 17.89 -0.77
C ASP A 456 0.91 17.16 0.28
N ALA A 457 0.47 15.96 0.65
CA ALA A 457 1.18 15.07 1.58
C ALA A 457 1.17 13.63 1.02
N PRO A 458 2.24 12.85 1.19
CA PRO A 458 2.31 11.49 0.66
C PRO A 458 1.49 10.51 1.52
N GLY A 459 0.85 9.53 0.88
CA GLY A 459 0.31 8.34 1.53
C GLY A 459 -0.70 8.57 2.65
N PHE A 460 -0.74 7.69 3.65
CA PHE A 460 -1.66 7.85 4.80
C PHE A 460 -1.15 8.85 5.86
N HIS A 461 -0.64 10.00 5.42
CA HIS A 461 -0.22 11.09 6.30
C HIS A 461 -1.40 11.67 7.10
N ASP A 462 -1.13 12.25 8.26
CA ASP A 462 -2.14 12.73 9.23
C ASP A 462 -3.12 13.73 8.64
N SER A 463 -2.63 14.63 7.78
CA SER A 463 -3.46 15.61 7.07
C SER A 463 -4.52 14.96 6.16
N GLN A 464 -4.32 13.70 5.75
CA GLN A 464 -5.24 12.99 4.87
C GLN A 464 -6.23 12.09 5.62
N ILE A 465 -6.03 11.84 6.92
CA ILE A 465 -6.87 10.90 7.68
C ILE A 465 -8.33 11.38 7.78
N ALA A 466 -8.56 12.63 8.16
CA ALA A 466 -9.92 13.19 8.28
C ALA A 466 -10.73 13.15 6.97
N PRO A 467 -10.21 13.63 5.82
CA PRO A 467 -10.94 13.51 4.56
C PRO A 467 -11.12 12.05 4.12
N LEU A 468 -10.14 11.17 4.39
CA LEU A 468 -10.28 9.73 4.09
C LEU A 468 -11.41 9.09 4.91
N LEU A 469 -11.54 9.40 6.19
CA LEU A 469 -12.64 8.88 7.04
C LEU A 469 -14.01 9.28 6.48
N LEU A 470 -14.17 10.53 6.03
CA LEU A 470 -15.42 11.00 5.42
C LEU A 470 -15.71 10.32 4.09
N LEU A 471 -14.69 10.07 3.27
CA LEU A 471 -14.85 9.42 1.97
C LEU A 471 -15.16 7.93 2.10
N LEU A 472 -14.60 7.26 3.11
CA LEU A 472 -14.78 5.82 3.32
C LEU A 472 -16.07 5.49 4.07
N ALA A 473 -16.61 6.40 4.90
CA ALA A 473 -17.82 6.15 5.69
C ALA A 473 -19.04 5.66 4.87
N PRO A 474 -19.36 6.20 3.67
CA PRO A 474 -20.50 5.71 2.88
C PRO A 474 -20.30 4.33 2.25
N LEU A 475 -19.08 3.78 2.26
CA LEU A 475 -18.78 2.46 1.69
C LEU A 475 -19.03 1.31 2.66
N LEU A 476 -19.50 1.62 3.87
CA LEU A 476 -19.63 0.70 4.99
C LEU A 476 -21.09 0.64 5.41
N GLU A 477 -21.61 -0.56 5.59
CA GLU A 477 -22.94 -0.74 6.17
C GLU A 477 -22.85 -0.54 7.69
N GLU A 478 -23.84 0.13 8.31
CA GLU A 478 -23.79 0.56 9.72
C GLU A 478 -23.58 -0.59 10.73
N ASP A 479 -23.97 -1.81 10.37
CA ASP A 479 -23.92 -3.02 11.22
C ASP A 479 -22.86 -4.05 10.78
N GLU A 480 -22.03 -3.76 9.77
CA GLU A 480 -21.03 -4.72 9.26
C GLU A 480 -19.77 -4.73 10.15
N GLU A 481 -19.32 -5.93 10.56
CA GLU A 481 -18.06 -6.15 11.31
C GLU A 481 -16.97 -6.72 10.38
N PRO A 482 -16.21 -5.85 9.66
CA PRO A 482 -15.27 -6.31 8.64
C PRO A 482 -14.01 -6.93 9.24
N LEU A 483 -13.30 -7.72 8.42
CA LEU A 483 -11.89 -8.01 8.65
C LEU A 483 -11.08 -6.82 8.13
N ILE A 484 -10.04 -6.40 8.86
CA ILE A 484 -9.20 -5.28 8.45
C ILE A 484 -7.75 -5.72 8.31
N TRP A 485 -7.17 -5.46 7.14
CA TRP A 485 -5.84 -5.89 6.75
C TRP A 485 -4.95 -4.68 6.47
N PHE A 486 -3.76 -4.66 7.07
CA PHE A 486 -2.78 -3.59 6.86
C PHE A 486 -1.55 -4.10 6.12
N TYR A 487 -1.17 -3.42 5.04
CA TYR A 487 0.16 -3.49 4.43
C TYR A 487 1.05 -2.32 4.83
N THR A 488 0.51 -1.33 5.53
CA THR A 488 1.26 -0.17 6.01
C THR A 488 0.77 0.24 7.39
N PRO A 489 1.67 0.44 8.36
CA PRO A 489 1.31 0.99 9.66
C PRO A 489 0.74 2.41 9.57
N MET A 490 1.07 3.15 8.50
CA MET A 490 0.63 4.54 8.35
C MET A 490 -0.89 4.67 8.30
N ALA A 491 -1.62 3.64 7.85
CA ALA A 491 -3.07 3.66 7.79
C ALA A 491 -3.77 3.33 9.12
N LEU A 492 -3.03 2.95 10.17
CA LEU A 492 -3.60 2.57 11.47
C LEU A 492 -4.65 3.56 12.03
N PRO A 493 -4.53 4.90 11.90
CA PRO A 493 -5.56 5.83 12.37
C PRO A 493 -6.94 5.62 11.73
N LEU A 494 -6.98 5.09 10.50
CA LEU A 494 -8.21 4.74 9.82
C LEU A 494 -8.93 3.56 10.46
N LEU A 495 -8.32 2.80 11.37
CA LEU A 495 -8.98 1.71 12.09
C LEU A 495 -10.10 2.19 13.03
N THR A 496 -10.00 3.42 13.54
CA THR A 496 -10.85 3.99 14.60
C THR A 496 -12.37 3.88 14.39
N PRO A 497 -12.96 4.21 13.22
CA PRO A 497 -14.41 4.11 13.00
C PRO A 497 -14.92 2.67 12.88
N PHE A 498 -14.04 1.68 12.70
CA PHE A 498 -14.44 0.31 12.42
C PHE A 498 -14.65 -0.49 13.71
N LYS A 499 -15.57 -1.44 13.67
CA LYS A 499 -15.69 -2.54 14.63
C LYS A 499 -15.14 -3.82 13.98
N PRO A 500 -13.81 -3.98 13.91
CA PRO A 500 -13.22 -5.10 13.19
C PRO A 500 -13.49 -6.42 13.91
N ARG A 501 -13.87 -7.45 13.16
CA ARG A 501 -13.96 -8.82 13.67
C ARG A 501 -12.57 -9.47 13.83
N LEU A 502 -11.61 -9.02 13.02
CA LEU A 502 -10.22 -9.44 13.06
C LEU A 502 -9.34 -8.35 12.42
N VAL A 503 -8.19 -8.06 13.03
CA VAL A 503 -7.16 -7.15 12.50
C VAL A 503 -5.93 -7.97 12.08
N ILE A 504 -5.52 -7.82 10.83
CA ILE A 504 -4.40 -8.53 10.22
C ILE A 504 -3.33 -7.51 9.83
N TYR A 505 -2.07 -7.80 10.14
CA TYR A 505 -0.94 -7.01 9.66
C TYR A 505 0.02 -7.88 8.83
N ASP A 506 0.15 -7.60 7.53
CA ASP A 506 1.11 -8.29 6.64
C ASP A 506 2.35 -7.40 6.45
N CYS A 507 3.36 -7.66 7.29
CA CYS A 507 4.66 -6.99 7.30
C CYS A 507 5.55 -7.63 6.22
N MET A 508 5.47 -7.11 4.99
CA MET A 508 6.22 -7.66 3.85
C MET A 508 7.66 -7.16 3.80
N ASP A 509 7.87 -5.89 4.12
CA ASP A 509 9.15 -5.20 4.10
C ASP A 509 9.34 -4.42 5.40
N GLU A 510 10.60 -4.19 5.80
CA GLU A 510 10.94 -3.27 6.88
C GLU A 510 10.82 -1.82 6.37
N LEU A 511 9.57 -1.33 6.25
CA LEU A 511 9.26 -0.01 5.67
C LEU A 511 10.01 1.14 6.37
N SER A 512 10.40 0.95 7.64
CA SER A 512 11.18 1.94 8.39
C SER A 512 12.64 2.06 7.94
N ALA A 513 13.15 1.07 7.19
CA ALA A 513 14.52 1.04 6.68
C ALA A 513 14.69 1.72 5.30
N PHE A 514 13.61 2.18 4.66
CA PHE A 514 13.68 2.94 3.41
C PHE A 514 14.16 4.38 3.63
N HIS A 515 14.79 4.97 2.62
CA HIS A 515 15.20 6.37 2.67
C HIS A 515 13.98 7.29 2.85
N ASN A 516 14.12 8.30 3.72
CA ASN A 516 13.08 9.27 4.06
C ASN A 516 11.80 8.66 4.68
N ALA A 517 11.87 7.46 5.28
CA ALA A 517 10.74 6.88 5.99
C ALA A 517 10.22 7.85 7.09
N PRO A 518 8.90 8.11 7.16
CA PRO A 518 8.32 8.99 8.18
C PRO A 518 8.61 8.45 9.58
N ARG A 519 9.01 9.32 10.52
CA ARG A 519 9.31 8.91 11.91
C ARG A 519 8.13 8.22 12.61
N GLN A 520 6.91 8.57 12.22
CA GLN A 520 5.67 8.00 12.76
C GLN A 520 5.49 6.52 12.37
N LEU A 521 6.19 6.03 11.34
CA LEU A 521 6.02 4.68 10.82
C LEU A 521 6.41 3.62 11.86
N GLN A 522 7.54 3.79 12.56
CA GLN A 522 7.98 2.87 13.62
C GLN A 522 7.04 2.85 14.82
N GLN A 523 6.54 4.03 15.22
CA GLN A 523 5.58 4.16 16.32
C GLN A 523 4.26 3.46 15.98
N ARG A 524 3.76 3.66 14.75
CA ARG A 524 2.55 3.01 14.26
C ARG A 524 2.72 1.53 14.04
N GLU A 525 3.90 1.07 13.61
CA GLU A 525 4.18 -0.35 13.46
C GLU A 525 4.06 -1.04 14.82
N SER A 526 4.66 -0.47 15.87
CA SER A 526 4.60 -1.02 17.23
C SER A 526 3.15 -1.07 17.75
N ALA A 527 2.37 -0.01 17.50
CA ALA A 527 0.96 0.03 17.87
C ALA A 527 0.11 -0.99 17.07
N LEU A 528 0.36 -1.12 15.77
CA LEU A 528 -0.33 -2.08 14.92
C LEU A 528 0.03 -3.53 15.27
N MET A 529 1.29 -3.82 15.59
CA MET A 529 1.74 -5.12 16.10
C MET A 529 1.03 -5.50 17.40
N THR A 530 0.67 -4.54 18.25
CA THR A 530 -0.09 -4.79 19.48
C THR A 530 -1.58 -4.98 19.22
N ARG A 531 -2.11 -4.30 18.19
CA ARG A 531 -3.55 -4.28 17.86
C ARG A 531 -3.98 -5.41 16.93
N ALA A 532 -3.06 -5.95 16.13
CA ALA A 532 -3.31 -7.02 15.19
C ALA A 532 -3.54 -8.33 15.94
N ASP A 533 -4.54 -9.10 15.50
CA ASP A 533 -4.79 -10.45 15.98
C ASP A 533 -3.89 -11.48 15.27
N LEU A 534 -3.55 -11.21 14.01
CA LEU A 534 -2.64 -12.00 13.19
C LEU A 534 -1.59 -11.12 12.54
N VAL A 535 -0.33 -11.57 12.58
CA VAL A 535 0.78 -10.93 11.88
C VAL A 535 1.41 -11.90 10.90
N PHE A 536 1.58 -11.47 9.64
CA PHE A 536 2.26 -12.22 8.60
C PHE A 536 3.56 -11.54 8.20
N THR A 537 4.60 -12.31 7.90
CA THR A 537 5.88 -11.79 7.40
C THR A 537 6.28 -12.43 6.08
N GLY A 538 6.93 -11.66 5.20
CA GLY A 538 7.28 -12.07 3.83
C GLY A 538 8.57 -12.87 3.65
N GLY A 539 9.46 -12.92 4.66
CA GLY A 539 10.77 -13.59 4.60
C GLY A 539 11.22 -14.14 5.95
N SER A 540 12.17 -15.07 5.93
CA SER A 540 12.64 -15.78 7.13
C SER A 540 13.38 -14.84 8.08
N SER A 541 14.22 -13.97 7.53
CA SER A 541 14.95 -12.96 8.31
C SER A 541 14.03 -11.91 8.95
N LEU A 542 12.97 -11.50 8.23
CA LEU A 542 11.96 -10.59 8.77
C LEU A 542 11.11 -11.26 9.86
N TYR A 543 10.74 -12.52 9.66
CA TYR A 543 10.07 -13.33 10.68
C TYR A 543 10.91 -13.42 11.96
N GLU A 544 12.19 -13.77 11.84
CA GLU A 544 13.12 -13.84 12.97
C GLU A 544 13.19 -12.50 13.73
N ALA A 545 13.15 -11.37 13.02
CA ALA A 545 13.16 -10.03 13.63
C ALA A 545 11.85 -9.61 14.33
N LYS A 546 10.73 -10.31 14.06
CA LYS A 546 9.38 -9.93 14.53
C LYS A 546 8.70 -11.01 15.39
N ARG A 547 9.16 -12.26 15.36
CA ARG A 547 8.53 -13.41 16.05
C ARG A 547 8.39 -13.21 17.56
N ASP A 548 9.32 -12.49 18.18
CA ASP A 548 9.34 -12.25 19.62
C ASP A 548 8.53 -10.99 20.01
N LYS A 549 7.96 -10.28 19.04
CA LYS A 549 7.19 -9.05 19.23
C LYS A 549 5.67 -9.25 19.22
N HIS A 550 5.19 -10.41 18.78
CA HIS A 550 3.76 -10.74 18.80
C HIS A 550 3.56 -12.26 18.89
N HIS A 551 2.53 -12.69 19.62
CA HIS A 551 2.31 -14.11 19.96
C HIS A 551 1.73 -14.94 18.79
N GLN A 552 1.15 -14.28 17.79
CA GLN A 552 0.62 -14.89 16.56
C GLN A 552 1.29 -14.26 15.33
N VAL A 553 2.57 -14.57 15.15
CA VAL A 553 3.35 -14.18 13.96
C VAL A 553 3.62 -15.43 13.13
N TYR A 554 3.37 -15.36 11.83
CA TYR A 554 3.57 -16.47 10.91
C TYR A 554 4.43 -16.04 9.71
N CYS A 555 5.43 -16.87 9.40
CA CYS A 555 6.28 -16.66 8.23
C CYS A 555 5.63 -17.27 6.99
N PHE A 556 5.37 -16.43 5.99
CA PHE A 556 4.94 -16.85 4.66
C PHE A 556 5.95 -16.32 3.65
N PRO A 557 7.01 -17.07 3.33
CA PRO A 557 7.98 -16.66 2.32
C PRO A 557 7.33 -16.41 0.94
N SER A 558 8.06 -15.73 0.07
CA SER A 558 7.65 -15.49 -1.32
C SER A 558 7.29 -16.80 -2.03
N SER A 559 6.22 -16.76 -2.83
CA SER A 559 5.77 -17.86 -3.68
C SER A 559 5.80 -17.43 -5.16
N VAL A 560 5.50 -18.34 -6.08
CA VAL A 560 5.48 -18.06 -7.53
C VAL A 560 4.18 -18.52 -8.16
N ASP A 561 3.78 -17.80 -9.20
CA ASP A 561 2.79 -18.25 -10.18
C ASP A 561 3.53 -19.02 -11.29
N ALA A 562 3.78 -20.30 -11.05
CA ALA A 562 4.61 -21.12 -11.92
C ALA A 562 4.06 -21.22 -13.34
N VAL A 563 2.73 -21.35 -13.47
CA VAL A 563 2.03 -21.44 -14.76
C VAL A 563 2.22 -20.15 -15.56
N HIS A 564 2.19 -18.99 -14.89
CA HIS A 564 2.45 -17.72 -15.55
C HIS A 564 3.88 -17.66 -16.13
N PHE A 565 4.89 -18.00 -15.34
CA PHE A 565 6.29 -17.83 -15.74
C PHE A 565 6.87 -18.96 -16.60
N GLU A 566 6.26 -20.16 -16.61
CA GLU A 566 6.71 -21.24 -17.51
C GLU A 566 6.54 -20.89 -19.00
N GLN A 567 5.71 -19.90 -19.32
CA GLN A 567 5.57 -19.37 -20.68
C GLN A 567 6.90 -18.91 -21.27
N ALA A 568 7.86 -18.51 -20.43
CA ALA A 568 9.20 -18.10 -20.83
C ALA A 568 10.07 -19.24 -21.38
N ARG A 569 9.68 -20.50 -21.13
CA ARG A 569 10.36 -21.71 -21.63
C ARG A 569 10.20 -21.84 -23.14
N ASP A 570 9.11 -21.28 -23.69
CA ASP A 570 9.00 -21.05 -25.12
C ASP A 570 9.77 -19.77 -25.50
N ARG A 571 11.00 -19.96 -25.96
CA ARG A 571 11.91 -18.86 -26.36
C ARG A 571 11.40 -18.07 -27.58
N SER A 572 10.43 -18.60 -28.33
CA SER A 572 9.80 -17.86 -29.43
C SER A 572 8.82 -16.79 -28.95
N ASN A 573 8.36 -16.90 -27.69
CA ASN A 573 7.43 -15.97 -27.04
C ASN A 573 8.16 -14.76 -26.40
N HIS A 574 9.14 -14.17 -27.08
CA HIS A 574 9.88 -13.03 -26.52
C HIS A 574 9.16 -11.70 -26.75
N HIS A 575 9.43 -10.74 -25.87
CA HIS A 575 8.77 -9.44 -25.91
C HIS A 575 9.25 -8.59 -27.11
N PRO A 576 8.37 -7.92 -27.88
CA PRO A 576 8.74 -7.15 -29.07
C PRO A 576 9.77 -6.02 -28.84
N LEU A 577 9.79 -5.43 -27.64
CA LEU A 577 10.82 -4.44 -27.26
C LEU A 577 12.25 -4.99 -27.28
N GLN A 578 12.43 -6.30 -27.40
CA GLN A 578 13.74 -6.95 -27.50
C GLN A 578 14.12 -7.33 -28.93
N ASP A 579 13.24 -7.15 -29.92
CA ASP A 579 13.46 -7.60 -31.31
C ASP A 579 14.71 -6.96 -31.93
N THR A 580 14.96 -5.69 -31.62
CA THR A 580 16.10 -4.92 -32.12
C THR A 580 17.36 -5.03 -31.24
N ILE A 581 17.26 -5.65 -30.06
CA ILE A 581 18.37 -5.78 -29.12
C ILE A 581 19.20 -7.02 -29.50
N PRO A 582 20.53 -6.95 -29.64
CA PRO A 582 21.36 -8.12 -29.95
C PRO A 582 21.22 -9.27 -28.93
N ALA A 583 21.66 -10.47 -29.32
CA ALA A 583 21.76 -11.64 -28.42
C ALA A 583 22.83 -11.43 -27.32
N LYS A 584 22.86 -12.29 -26.29
CA LYS A 584 23.58 -12.12 -25.01
C LYS A 584 22.91 -11.09 -24.09
N ARG A 585 21.70 -11.42 -23.68
CA ARG A 585 20.83 -10.51 -22.93
C ARG A 585 20.80 -10.92 -21.45
N LEU A 586 21.24 -10.04 -20.58
CA LEU A 586 21.20 -10.23 -19.12
C LEU A 586 20.15 -9.28 -18.57
N GLY A 587 19.19 -9.80 -17.81
CA GLY A 587 18.00 -9.01 -17.48
C GLY A 587 17.59 -9.00 -16.02
N TYR A 588 17.01 -7.89 -15.60
CA TYR A 588 16.32 -7.72 -14.33
C TYR A 588 14.96 -7.09 -14.57
N TYR A 589 13.93 -7.54 -13.85
CA TYR A 589 12.70 -6.77 -13.71
C TYR A 589 12.33 -6.52 -12.25
N GLY A 590 11.72 -5.36 -11.99
CA GLY A 590 11.30 -4.95 -10.66
C GLY A 590 11.31 -3.43 -10.51
N VAL A 591 10.95 -2.94 -9.33
CA VAL A 591 11.05 -1.52 -9.02
C VAL A 591 12.52 -1.11 -9.04
N LEU A 592 12.85 -0.08 -9.83
CA LEU A 592 14.19 0.48 -9.93
C LEU A 592 14.32 1.66 -8.94
N ASP A 593 14.78 1.36 -7.74
CA ASP A 593 14.95 2.32 -6.63
C ASP A 593 16.31 2.16 -5.92
N GLU A 594 16.44 2.71 -4.72
CA GLU A 594 17.65 2.65 -3.89
C GLU A 594 18.16 1.22 -3.57
N ARG A 595 17.36 0.19 -3.87
CA ARG A 595 17.75 -1.21 -3.72
C ARG A 595 18.60 -1.72 -4.88
N ILE A 596 18.68 -1.03 -6.01
CA ILE A 596 19.48 -1.46 -7.17
C ILE A 596 20.91 -0.91 -7.09
N ASP A 597 21.90 -1.77 -7.25
CA ASP A 597 23.31 -1.39 -7.31
C ASP A 597 23.66 -0.83 -8.70
N LEU A 598 23.38 0.46 -8.91
CA LEU A 598 23.70 1.15 -10.17
C LEU A 598 25.20 1.12 -10.53
N PRO A 599 26.15 1.28 -9.57
CA PRO A 599 27.57 1.06 -9.84
C PRO A 599 27.90 -0.34 -10.37
N LEU A 600 27.29 -1.40 -9.83
CA LEU A 600 27.47 -2.76 -10.34
C LEU A 600 26.96 -2.91 -11.77
N ILE A 601 25.79 -2.34 -12.08
CA ILE A 601 25.25 -2.34 -13.45
C ILE A 601 26.20 -1.63 -14.42
N ALA A 602 26.75 -0.48 -14.04
CA ALA A 602 27.73 0.24 -14.84
C ALA A 602 29.01 -0.59 -15.05
N ALA A 603 29.51 -1.23 -14.00
CA ALA A 603 30.70 -2.08 -14.07
C ALA A 603 30.50 -3.30 -14.97
N LEU A 604 29.33 -3.94 -14.92
CA LEU A 604 28.95 -5.06 -15.78
C LEU A 604 28.90 -4.62 -17.26
N ALA A 605 28.34 -3.44 -17.52
CA ALA A 605 28.25 -2.88 -18.87
C ALA A 605 29.64 -2.54 -19.44
N ASP A 606 30.52 -2.00 -18.61
CA ASP A 606 31.87 -1.57 -18.99
C ASP A 606 32.80 -2.79 -19.21
N SER A 607 32.60 -3.90 -18.48
CA SER A 607 33.43 -5.10 -18.62
C SER A 607 33.10 -5.93 -19.86
N HIS A 608 31.84 -5.94 -20.29
CA HIS A 608 31.37 -6.67 -21.48
C HIS A 608 30.49 -5.78 -22.39
N PRO A 609 31.09 -4.94 -23.25
CA PRO A 609 30.34 -4.09 -24.18
C PRO A 609 29.45 -4.86 -25.17
N GLU A 610 29.73 -6.15 -25.38
CA GLU A 610 28.91 -7.02 -26.24
C GLU A 610 27.66 -7.58 -25.55
N TRP A 611 27.60 -7.55 -24.23
CA TRP A 611 26.41 -7.98 -23.47
C TRP A 611 25.37 -6.89 -23.44
N GLN A 612 24.09 -7.27 -23.51
CA GLN A 612 22.95 -6.35 -23.47
C GLN A 612 22.27 -6.45 -22.11
N ILE A 613 22.35 -5.39 -21.30
CA ILE A 613 21.79 -5.35 -19.94
C ILE A 613 20.39 -4.74 -20.02
N ILE A 614 19.38 -5.55 -19.71
CA ILE A 614 17.97 -5.20 -19.89
C ILE A 614 17.31 -4.96 -18.53
N MET A 615 16.90 -3.73 -18.28
CA MET A 615 16.34 -3.29 -17.00
C MET A 615 14.87 -2.91 -17.20
N VAL A 616 13.95 -3.70 -16.65
CA VAL A 616 12.50 -3.55 -16.84
C VAL A 616 11.83 -3.15 -15.53
N GLY A 617 11.25 -1.96 -15.48
CA GLY A 617 10.45 -1.52 -14.35
C GLY A 617 10.41 0.00 -14.16
N PRO A 618 9.54 0.48 -13.27
CA PRO A 618 9.43 1.90 -12.98
C PRO A 618 10.64 2.38 -12.18
N VAL A 619 11.15 3.57 -12.51
CA VAL A 619 12.18 4.29 -11.75
C VAL A 619 11.49 5.15 -10.70
N VAL A 620 11.75 4.88 -9.42
CA VAL A 620 11.13 5.60 -8.30
C VAL A 620 12.13 5.82 -7.18
N LYS A 621 11.91 6.85 -6.36
CA LYS A 621 12.74 7.23 -5.19
C LYS A 621 14.19 7.63 -5.47
N ILE A 622 14.70 7.32 -6.67
CA ILE A 622 15.99 7.78 -7.18
C ILE A 622 15.78 8.78 -8.33
N ASP A 623 16.76 9.65 -8.54
CA ASP A 623 16.75 10.58 -9.67
C ASP A 623 16.97 9.81 -10.98
N PRO A 624 16.05 9.86 -11.97
CA PRO A 624 16.25 9.19 -13.25
C PRO A 624 17.55 9.58 -13.97
N THR A 625 18.09 10.77 -13.69
CA THR A 625 19.37 11.23 -14.24
C THR A 625 20.59 10.50 -13.66
N SER A 626 20.44 9.80 -12.52
CA SER A 626 21.52 9.01 -11.92
C SER A 626 21.70 7.63 -12.56
N LEU A 627 20.82 7.22 -13.47
CA LEU A 627 20.92 5.93 -14.15
C LEU A 627 22.12 5.90 -15.09
N PRO A 628 22.95 4.84 -15.08
CA PRO A 628 24.08 4.73 -15.98
C PRO A 628 23.63 4.68 -17.44
N GLN A 629 24.26 5.54 -18.26
CA GLN A 629 24.00 5.70 -19.69
C GLN A 629 25.14 5.05 -20.49
N ARG A 630 25.07 3.72 -20.71
CA ARG A 630 25.93 3.02 -21.69
C ARG A 630 25.06 2.51 -22.84
N ASP A 631 25.63 2.41 -24.04
CA ASP A 631 24.92 1.99 -25.26
C ASP A 631 24.33 0.58 -25.16
N ASN A 632 24.87 -0.25 -24.27
CA ASN A 632 24.44 -1.63 -24.04
C ASN A 632 23.55 -1.81 -22.80
N ILE A 633 23.08 -0.71 -22.18
CA ILE A 633 22.08 -0.75 -21.10
C ILE A 633 20.73 -0.26 -21.65
N HIS A 634 19.69 -1.06 -21.44
CA HIS A 634 18.34 -0.82 -21.95
C HIS A 634 17.36 -0.62 -20.80
N TRP A 635 16.97 0.63 -20.54
CA TRP A 635 15.96 0.98 -19.53
C TRP A 635 14.56 0.99 -20.16
N LEU A 636 13.79 -0.08 -20.00
CA LEU A 636 12.53 -0.30 -20.73
C LEU A 636 11.27 0.19 -20.00
N GLY A 637 11.44 0.84 -18.85
CA GLY A 637 10.35 1.38 -18.05
C GLY A 637 9.42 0.31 -17.47
N GLN A 638 8.32 0.77 -16.86
CA GLN A 638 7.30 -0.12 -16.28
C GLN A 638 6.62 -0.94 -17.37
N GLN A 639 6.54 -2.25 -17.14
CA GLN A 639 5.82 -3.19 -18.00
C GLN A 639 4.76 -3.93 -17.19
N PRO A 640 3.62 -4.29 -17.78
CA PRO A 640 2.60 -5.08 -17.11
C PRO A 640 3.12 -6.46 -16.70
N TYR A 641 2.57 -6.99 -15.61
CA TYR A 641 2.97 -8.30 -15.06
C TYR A 641 2.85 -9.44 -16.07
N GLN A 642 1.82 -9.38 -16.92
CA GLN A 642 1.56 -10.40 -17.92
C GLN A 642 2.62 -10.43 -19.04
N ALA A 643 3.41 -9.36 -19.20
CA ALA A 643 4.50 -9.26 -20.17
C ALA A 643 5.83 -9.88 -19.68
N LEU A 644 6.02 -10.03 -18.36
CA LEU A 644 7.30 -10.42 -17.77
C LEU A 644 7.86 -11.77 -18.26
N PRO A 645 7.05 -12.83 -18.48
CA PRO A 645 7.55 -14.08 -19.04
C PRO A 645 8.17 -13.91 -20.44
N GLN A 646 7.71 -12.93 -21.22
CA GLN A 646 8.21 -12.67 -22.56
C GLN A 646 9.55 -11.93 -22.53
N PHE A 647 9.80 -11.14 -21.48
CA PHE A 647 11.12 -10.62 -21.23
C PHE A 647 12.09 -11.76 -20.89
N LEU A 648 11.72 -12.64 -19.96
CA LEU A 648 12.51 -13.81 -19.60
C LEU A 648 12.81 -14.72 -20.81
N ALA A 649 11.83 -14.95 -21.68
CA ALA A 649 12.00 -15.70 -22.94
C ALA A 649 13.09 -15.12 -23.87
N GLY A 650 13.44 -13.85 -23.69
CA GLY A 650 14.53 -13.18 -24.40
C GLY A 650 15.88 -13.22 -23.70
N TRP A 651 15.97 -13.57 -22.41
CA TRP A 651 17.18 -13.43 -21.59
C TRP A 651 18.00 -14.71 -21.49
N ASP A 652 19.33 -14.56 -21.45
CA ASP A 652 20.27 -15.67 -21.28
C ASP A 652 20.65 -15.88 -19.80
N VAL A 653 20.71 -14.80 -19.02
CA VAL A 653 21.00 -14.80 -17.57
C VAL A 653 20.08 -13.80 -16.88
N CYS A 654 19.51 -14.19 -15.74
CA CYS A 654 18.69 -13.34 -14.91
C CYS A 654 19.52 -12.74 -13.77
N LEU A 655 19.43 -11.42 -13.59
CA LEU A 655 20.20 -10.67 -12.61
C LEU A 655 19.35 -10.38 -11.38
N MET A 656 19.99 -10.35 -10.21
CA MET A 656 19.48 -9.77 -8.97
C MET A 656 20.55 -8.83 -8.38
N PRO A 657 20.75 -7.65 -8.99
CA PRO A 657 21.84 -6.72 -8.68
C PRO A 657 21.45 -5.80 -7.51
N PHE A 658 21.11 -6.38 -6.37
CA PHE A 658 20.67 -5.61 -5.21
C PHE A 658 21.85 -4.97 -4.48
N ALA A 659 21.75 -3.68 -4.18
CA ALA A 659 22.68 -2.98 -3.31
C ALA A 659 22.60 -3.55 -1.89
N ILE A 660 23.73 -3.84 -1.25
CA ILE A 660 23.76 -4.34 0.13
C ILE A 660 23.65 -3.15 1.09
N ASN A 661 22.44 -2.84 1.53
CA ASN A 661 22.13 -1.70 2.40
C ASN A 661 20.98 -2.02 3.37
N ALA A 662 20.55 -1.05 4.18
CA ALA A 662 19.51 -1.26 5.19
C ALA A 662 18.16 -1.73 4.59
N SER A 663 17.80 -1.24 3.41
CA SER A 663 16.53 -1.55 2.74
C SER A 663 16.50 -2.96 2.12
N THR A 664 17.66 -3.55 1.84
CA THR A 664 17.78 -4.92 1.28
C THR A 664 18.12 -5.97 2.33
N ARG A 665 18.33 -5.59 3.59
CA ARG A 665 18.71 -6.51 4.68
C ARG A 665 17.69 -7.64 4.91
N PHE A 666 16.40 -7.35 4.74
CA PHE A 666 15.29 -8.26 5.05
C PHE A 666 14.47 -8.67 3.82
N ILE A 667 15.01 -8.48 2.61
CA ILE A 667 14.24 -8.78 1.39
C ILE A 667 14.24 -10.28 1.11
N SER A 668 13.06 -10.77 0.74
CA SER A 668 12.84 -12.12 0.22
C SER A 668 12.29 -11.98 -1.22
N PRO A 669 13.17 -11.86 -2.23
CA PRO A 669 12.75 -11.47 -3.58
C PRO A 669 11.98 -12.59 -4.29
N THR A 670 10.77 -12.28 -4.76
CA THR A 670 9.94 -13.22 -5.56
C THR A 670 10.64 -13.66 -6.85
N LYS A 671 11.50 -12.79 -7.40
CA LYS A 671 12.22 -12.96 -8.67
C LYS A 671 12.99 -14.26 -8.75
N VAL A 672 13.56 -14.73 -7.65
CA VAL A 672 14.28 -16.01 -7.60
C VAL A 672 13.41 -17.14 -8.13
N LEU A 673 12.19 -17.27 -7.59
CA LEU A 673 11.27 -18.34 -7.96
C LEU A 673 10.65 -18.10 -9.34
N GLU A 674 10.43 -16.85 -9.72
CA GLU A 674 9.92 -16.46 -11.04
C GLU A 674 10.93 -16.84 -12.16
N TYR A 675 12.22 -16.59 -11.93
CA TYR A 675 13.31 -16.99 -12.83
C TYR A 675 13.53 -18.51 -12.84
N MET A 676 13.35 -19.19 -11.70
CA MET A 676 13.37 -20.66 -11.62
C MET A 676 12.25 -21.30 -12.43
N ALA A 677 11.04 -20.73 -12.40
CA ALA A 677 9.92 -21.19 -13.22
C ALA A 677 10.18 -21.02 -14.73
N ALA A 678 10.95 -20.00 -15.11
CA ALA A 678 11.47 -19.81 -16.46
C ALA A 678 12.68 -20.71 -16.81
N GLN A 679 13.26 -21.40 -15.81
CA GLN A 679 14.43 -22.27 -15.94
C GLN A 679 15.67 -21.57 -16.49
N LEU A 680 15.91 -20.32 -16.05
CA LEU A 680 17.05 -19.52 -16.48
C LEU A 680 18.12 -19.42 -15.39
N PRO A 681 19.42 -19.38 -15.74
CA PRO A 681 20.50 -19.12 -14.80
C PRO A 681 20.30 -17.78 -14.06
N ILE A 682 20.60 -17.77 -12.76
CA ILE A 682 20.37 -16.62 -11.89
C ILE A 682 21.68 -16.23 -11.20
N VAL A 683 22.02 -14.94 -11.26
CA VAL A 683 23.16 -14.35 -10.54
C VAL A 683 22.66 -13.26 -9.60
N SER A 684 23.04 -13.36 -8.33
CA SER A 684 22.59 -12.47 -7.26
C SER A 684 23.76 -11.88 -6.49
N THR A 685 23.60 -10.63 -6.02
CA THR A 685 24.40 -10.16 -4.88
C THR A 685 24.05 -10.97 -3.62
N ALA A 686 24.90 -10.90 -2.60
CA ALA A 686 24.79 -11.66 -1.35
C ALA A 686 23.62 -11.24 -0.43
N ILE A 687 22.39 -11.32 -0.94
CA ILE A 687 21.16 -11.17 -0.15
C ILE A 687 21.01 -12.38 0.77
N VAL A 688 20.80 -12.13 2.06
CA VAL A 688 20.79 -13.13 3.13
C VAL A 688 19.83 -14.29 2.85
N ASP A 689 18.56 -13.99 2.56
CA ASP A 689 17.54 -15.02 2.31
C ASP A 689 17.83 -15.79 1.00
N VAL A 690 18.46 -15.16 0.00
CA VAL A 690 18.85 -15.83 -1.25
C VAL A 690 20.00 -16.81 -1.00
N ALA A 691 21.07 -16.34 -0.36
CA ALA A 691 22.23 -17.16 -0.02
C ALA A 691 21.86 -18.33 0.90
N ARG A 692 20.94 -18.10 1.85
CA ARG A 692 20.50 -19.12 2.80
C ARG A 692 19.66 -20.22 2.15
N HIS A 693 18.76 -19.87 1.24
CA HIS A 693 17.72 -20.79 0.76
C HIS A 693 17.97 -21.33 -0.66
N TYR A 694 18.78 -20.66 -1.47
CA TYR A 694 18.87 -20.92 -2.92
C TYR A 694 20.31 -20.98 -3.47
N ALA A 695 21.33 -21.11 -2.62
CA ALA A 695 22.74 -21.14 -3.06
C ALA A 695 23.11 -22.32 -3.98
N GLU A 696 22.28 -23.37 -4.07
CA GLU A 696 22.50 -24.51 -4.99
C GLU A 696 21.99 -24.25 -6.42
N GLU A 697 21.09 -23.27 -6.57
CA GLU A 697 20.43 -22.91 -7.82
C GLU A 697 20.78 -21.48 -8.30
N VAL A 698 21.25 -20.62 -7.40
CA VAL A 698 21.61 -19.22 -7.66
C VAL A 698 23.09 -19.00 -7.41
N ALA A 699 23.79 -18.41 -8.37
CA ALA A 699 25.17 -17.99 -8.16
C ALA A 699 25.16 -16.70 -7.32
N VAL A 700 25.69 -16.78 -6.10
CA VAL A 700 25.74 -15.65 -5.16
C VAL A 700 27.14 -15.05 -5.14
N ALA A 701 27.23 -13.74 -5.37
CA ALA A 701 28.49 -13.01 -5.40
C ALA A 701 28.54 -11.89 -4.35
N GLU A 702 29.67 -11.79 -3.65
CA GLU A 702 29.91 -10.77 -2.62
C GLU A 702 30.58 -9.51 -3.16
N THR A 703 31.20 -9.58 -4.35
CA THR A 703 31.92 -8.46 -4.96
C THR A 703 31.50 -8.26 -6.42
N PRO A 704 31.63 -7.03 -6.97
CA PRO A 704 31.34 -6.80 -8.39
C PRO A 704 32.12 -7.70 -9.35
N ALA A 705 33.40 -7.95 -9.06
CA ALA A 705 34.24 -8.85 -9.87
C ALA A 705 33.73 -10.29 -9.85
N ALA A 706 33.34 -10.80 -8.68
CA ALA A 706 32.74 -12.13 -8.55
C ALA A 706 31.37 -12.22 -9.24
N PHE A 707 30.58 -11.14 -9.21
CA PHE A 707 29.28 -11.08 -9.86
C PHE A 707 29.42 -11.14 -11.39
N ILE A 708 30.38 -10.41 -11.95
CA ILE A 708 30.71 -10.45 -13.38
C ILE A 708 31.19 -11.86 -13.76
N ALA A 709 32.11 -12.45 -13.00
CA ALA A 709 32.62 -13.81 -13.25
C ALA A 709 31.50 -14.88 -13.21
N ALA A 710 30.55 -14.75 -12.28
CA ALA A 710 29.38 -15.63 -12.22
C ALA A 710 28.47 -15.48 -13.44
N CYS A 711 28.32 -14.26 -13.99
CA CYS A 711 27.62 -14.03 -15.25
C CYS A 711 28.36 -14.67 -16.43
N GLU A 712 29.70 -14.54 -16.49
CA GLU A 712 30.52 -15.18 -17.53
C GLU A 712 30.35 -16.70 -17.51
N GLU A 713 30.40 -17.31 -16.32
CA GLU A 713 30.19 -18.76 -16.15
C GLU A 713 28.80 -19.19 -16.62
N ALA A 714 27.74 -18.51 -16.16
CA ALA A 714 26.35 -18.81 -16.53
C ALA A 714 26.10 -18.71 -18.04
N MET A 715 26.78 -17.78 -18.73
CA MET A 715 26.72 -17.63 -20.19
C MET A 715 27.33 -18.83 -20.93
N THR A 716 28.25 -19.56 -20.30
CA THR A 716 28.98 -20.69 -20.90
C THR A 716 28.38 -22.07 -20.59
N PHE A 717 27.32 -22.16 -19.79
CA PHE A 717 26.69 -23.45 -19.44
C PHE A 717 26.33 -24.28 -20.67
N SER A 718 26.81 -25.53 -20.66
CA SER A 718 26.43 -26.57 -21.61
C SER A 718 24.96 -26.96 -21.47
N ALA A 719 24.40 -27.61 -22.49
CA ALA A 719 23.02 -28.11 -22.45
C ALA A 719 22.76 -29.07 -21.27
N ALA A 720 23.76 -29.87 -20.88
CA ALA A 720 23.67 -30.79 -19.76
C ALA A 720 23.63 -30.06 -18.40
N GLU A 721 24.45 -29.02 -18.22
CA GLU A 721 24.45 -28.19 -17.01
C GLU A 721 23.13 -27.41 -16.88
N ARG A 722 22.63 -26.83 -17.98
CA ARG A 722 21.32 -26.16 -18.00
C ARG A 722 20.19 -27.11 -17.62
N LEU A 723 20.20 -28.33 -18.13
CA LEU A 723 19.18 -29.34 -17.79
C LEU A 723 19.27 -29.77 -16.33
N ALA A 724 20.47 -29.97 -15.79
CA ALA A 724 20.67 -30.31 -14.39
C ALA A 724 20.23 -29.19 -13.45
N LEU A 725 20.52 -27.93 -13.81
CA LEU A 725 20.06 -26.75 -13.07
C LEU A 725 18.53 -26.64 -13.10
N ALA A 726 17.92 -26.75 -14.28
CA ALA A 726 16.47 -26.72 -14.46
C ALA A 726 15.76 -27.79 -13.61
N GLY A 727 16.33 -28.99 -13.50
CA GLY A 727 15.81 -30.06 -12.65
C GLY A 727 15.77 -29.68 -11.16
N ARG A 728 16.82 -29.02 -10.64
CA ARG A 728 16.84 -28.53 -9.24
C ARG A 728 15.84 -27.39 -9.03
N MET A 729 15.79 -26.44 -9.97
CA MET A 729 14.84 -25.32 -9.95
C MET A 729 13.38 -25.80 -9.92
N GLN A 730 13.04 -26.82 -10.72
CA GLN A 730 11.68 -27.37 -10.75
C GLN A 730 11.25 -27.93 -9.39
N VAL A 731 12.13 -28.65 -8.69
CA VAL A 731 11.83 -29.18 -7.34
C VAL A 731 11.50 -28.05 -6.36
N ARG A 732 12.18 -26.91 -6.45
CA ARG A 732 11.89 -25.72 -5.61
C ARG A 732 10.56 -25.09 -5.96
N VAL A 733 10.28 -24.92 -7.25
CA VAL A 733 9.04 -24.31 -7.75
C VAL A 733 7.82 -25.17 -7.37
N ASP A 734 7.89 -26.49 -7.52
CA ASP A 734 6.78 -27.41 -7.20
C ASP A 734 6.44 -27.43 -5.69
N ALA A 735 7.40 -27.08 -4.85
CA ALA A 735 7.23 -27.04 -3.40
C ALA A 735 6.38 -25.85 -2.91
N THR A 736 6.16 -24.82 -3.74
CA THR A 736 5.52 -23.57 -3.34
C THR A 736 4.47 -23.10 -4.36
N SER A 737 3.39 -22.46 -3.89
CA SER A 737 2.44 -21.79 -4.78
C SER A 737 1.66 -20.72 -4.01
N TRP A 738 1.27 -19.65 -4.70
CA TRP A 738 0.42 -18.62 -4.10
C TRP A 738 -0.94 -19.16 -3.64
N ASP A 739 -1.48 -20.19 -4.31
CA ASP A 739 -2.71 -20.87 -3.90
C ASP A 739 -2.55 -21.53 -2.52
N ARG A 740 -1.48 -22.31 -2.32
CA ARG A 740 -1.21 -22.98 -1.04
C ARG A 740 -0.97 -21.98 0.08
N THR A 741 -0.24 -20.90 -0.20
CA THR A 741 0.01 -19.81 0.75
C THR A 741 -1.29 -19.11 1.15
N ALA A 742 -2.17 -18.80 0.19
CA ALA A 742 -3.47 -18.19 0.47
C ALA A 742 -4.40 -19.12 1.26
N GLU A 743 -4.41 -20.42 0.96
CA GLU A 743 -5.17 -21.43 1.71
C GLU A 743 -4.71 -21.53 3.16
N GLN A 744 -3.39 -21.51 3.41
CA GLN A 744 -2.82 -21.52 4.76
C GLN A 744 -3.18 -20.26 5.55
N ILE A 745 -3.04 -19.08 4.92
CA ILE A 745 -3.47 -17.80 5.51
C ILE A 745 -4.96 -17.84 5.83
N GLN A 746 -5.79 -18.33 4.91
CA GLN A 746 -7.23 -18.43 5.12
C GLN A 746 -7.58 -19.38 6.28
N ALA A 747 -6.87 -20.50 6.42
CA ALA A 747 -7.06 -21.42 7.54
C ALA A 747 -6.75 -20.74 8.88
N LEU A 748 -5.68 -19.94 8.97
CA LEU A 748 -5.35 -19.17 10.17
C LEU A 748 -6.41 -18.12 10.48
N ILE A 749 -6.91 -17.41 9.46
CA ILE A 749 -8.01 -16.45 9.62
C ILE A 749 -9.25 -17.15 10.18
N GLN A 750 -9.66 -18.31 9.62
CA GLN A 750 -10.81 -19.06 10.13
C GLN A 750 -10.59 -19.58 11.55
N GLN A 751 -9.36 -19.98 11.89
CA GLN A 751 -9.03 -20.43 13.24
C GLN A 751 -9.16 -19.30 14.25
N ALA A 752 -8.62 -18.12 13.94
CA ALA A 752 -8.73 -16.93 14.79
C ALA A 752 -10.20 -16.49 14.98
N LEU A 753 -11.04 -16.68 13.95
CA LEU A 753 -12.48 -16.36 14.02
C LEU A 753 -13.32 -17.37 14.82
N THR A 754 -12.90 -18.64 14.92
CA THR A 754 -13.65 -19.73 15.58
C THR A 754 -13.23 -19.99 17.02
N HIS A 755 -11.98 -19.68 17.35
CA HIS A 755 -11.47 -19.65 18.71
C HIS A 755 -11.06 -18.21 19.06
N PRO A 756 -12.03 -17.29 19.26
CA PRO A 756 -11.70 -16.03 19.90
C PRO A 756 -11.02 -16.39 21.22
N GLN A 757 -9.77 -15.95 21.41
CA GLN A 757 -9.16 -16.05 22.73
C GLN A 757 -10.14 -15.51 23.76
N PRO A 758 -10.18 -16.07 24.99
CA PRO A 758 -11.00 -15.48 26.03
C PRO A 758 -10.60 -14.01 26.14
N ALA A 759 -11.52 -13.13 25.77
CA ALA A 759 -11.49 -11.77 26.28
C ALA A 759 -11.31 -11.92 27.79
N GLY A 760 -10.26 -11.33 28.35
CA GLY A 760 -10.08 -11.28 29.80
C GLY A 760 -11.42 -10.94 30.45
N GLU A 761 -11.83 -11.74 31.43
CA GLU A 761 -13.23 -11.89 31.85
C GLU A 761 -14.01 -10.57 31.95
N PRO A 762 -15.23 -10.50 31.38
CA PRO A 762 -16.18 -9.45 31.71
C PRO A 762 -16.70 -9.69 33.14
N VAL A 763 -16.40 -8.76 34.04
CA VAL A 763 -17.01 -8.72 35.38
C VAL A 763 -18.52 -8.53 35.21
N THR A 764 -19.29 -9.57 35.50
CA THR A 764 -20.75 -9.53 35.43
C THR A 764 -21.33 -8.83 36.67
N PRO A 765 -22.31 -7.93 36.50
CA PRO A 765 -23.01 -7.32 37.63
C PRO A 765 -24.17 -8.23 38.05
N ALA A 766 -24.03 -8.90 39.20
CA ALA A 766 -25.13 -9.58 39.85
C ALA A 766 -25.36 -9.05 41.27
N SER A 767 -26.51 -8.37 41.39
CA SER A 767 -27.35 -8.15 42.57
C SER A 767 -26.78 -7.37 43.77
N ALA A 768 -27.11 -6.08 43.79
CA ALA A 768 -27.64 -5.46 45.00
C ALA A 768 -28.80 -4.53 44.59
N GLN A 769 -30.03 -5.02 44.72
CA GLN A 769 -31.21 -4.17 44.79
C GLN A 769 -31.13 -3.36 46.09
N ALA A 770 -31.15 -2.03 45.99
CA ALA A 770 -31.62 -1.17 47.05
C ALA A 770 -32.42 -0.01 46.46
N ASN A 771 -33.61 0.16 47.01
CA ASN A 771 -34.68 1.02 46.54
C ASN A 771 -34.35 2.52 46.58
N VAL A 772 -34.93 3.20 45.60
CA VAL A 772 -35.05 4.64 45.35
C VAL A 772 -35.40 5.48 46.60
N THR A 773 -34.78 6.67 46.74
CA THR A 773 -35.45 7.98 46.94
C THR A 773 -34.45 9.12 46.66
N PRO A 774 -34.84 10.18 45.91
CA PRO A 774 -33.93 11.12 45.27
C PRO A 774 -33.58 12.31 46.16
N LEU A 775 -32.36 12.81 46.04
CA LEU A 775 -32.02 14.18 46.40
C LEU A 775 -31.78 14.94 45.09
N THR A 776 -32.80 15.66 44.64
CA THR A 776 -32.62 16.78 43.72
C THR A 776 -31.81 17.86 44.43
N PRO A 777 -30.63 18.26 43.93
CA PRO A 777 -30.11 19.58 44.24
C PRO A 777 -30.88 20.55 43.32
N ALA A 778 -31.52 21.53 43.92
CA ALA A 778 -31.84 22.77 43.24
C ALA A 778 -30.50 23.39 42.78
N MET A 779 -30.02 23.01 41.61
CA MET A 779 -28.87 23.65 40.96
C MET A 779 -29.35 24.98 40.41
N LEU A 780 -29.12 26.00 41.23
CA LEU A 780 -29.14 27.41 40.88
C LEU A 780 -28.37 27.63 39.57
N GLU A 781 -29.06 28.28 38.62
CA GLU A 781 -28.60 28.83 37.34
C GLU A 781 -27.09 28.68 37.06
N SER A 782 -26.69 27.53 36.51
CA SER A 782 -25.34 27.33 35.97
C SER A 782 -25.25 27.88 34.55
N GLU A 783 -24.26 28.71 34.23
CA GLU A 783 -23.99 29.11 32.83
C GLU A 783 -23.55 27.86 32.06
N ALA A 784 -24.39 27.40 31.13
CA ALA A 784 -24.10 26.26 30.26
C ALA A 784 -23.21 26.73 29.11
N VAL A 785 -22.07 26.07 28.93
CA VAL A 785 -21.06 26.42 27.92
C VAL A 785 -20.78 25.22 27.02
N PRO A 786 -20.85 25.39 25.68
CA PRO A 786 -20.52 24.31 24.74
C PRO A 786 -19.10 23.76 24.91
N CYS A 787 -18.14 24.63 25.19
CA CYS A 787 -16.76 24.22 25.44
C CYS A 787 -16.13 25.04 26.56
N LEU A 788 -15.64 24.35 27.60
CA LEU A 788 -14.84 24.96 28.65
C LEU A 788 -13.36 24.63 28.42
N ILE A 789 -12.52 25.63 28.29
CA ILE A 789 -11.07 25.45 28.10
C ILE A 789 -10.36 25.88 29.38
N VAL A 790 -9.53 25.00 29.94
CA VAL A 790 -8.87 25.23 31.23
C VAL A 790 -7.38 25.49 31.02
N GLY A 791 -6.95 26.70 31.36
CA GLY A 791 -5.58 27.23 31.29
C GLY A 791 -5.33 28.02 30.01
N ALA A 792 -4.91 29.29 30.10
CA ALA A 792 -4.57 30.15 28.96
C ALA A 792 -3.07 30.19 28.69
N GLY A 793 -2.41 29.02 28.73
CA GLY A 793 -1.06 28.85 28.18
C GLY A 793 -1.07 28.80 26.64
N PRO A 794 0.08 28.52 26.00
CA PRO A 794 0.17 28.41 24.54
C PRO A 794 -0.91 27.50 23.93
N THR A 795 -1.14 26.33 24.54
CA THR A 795 -2.17 25.37 24.10
C THR A 795 -3.59 25.92 24.26
N GLY A 796 -3.93 26.50 25.41
CA GLY A 796 -5.28 26.98 25.65
C GLY A 796 -5.63 28.25 24.88
N LEU A 797 -4.67 29.16 24.70
CA LEU A 797 -4.82 30.33 23.82
C LEU A 797 -5.07 29.90 22.38
N SER A 798 -4.31 28.91 21.89
CA SER A 798 -4.54 28.34 20.57
C SER A 798 -5.88 27.63 20.48
N ALA A 799 -6.26 26.82 21.47
CA ALA A 799 -7.57 26.16 21.51
C ALA A 799 -8.72 27.19 21.50
N GLY A 800 -8.63 28.26 22.30
CA GLY A 800 -9.62 29.33 22.35
C GLY A 800 -9.70 30.13 21.03
N TYR A 801 -8.56 30.37 20.38
CA TYR A 801 -8.50 30.99 19.06
C TYR A 801 -9.19 30.14 17.98
N HIS A 802 -8.91 28.84 17.96
CA HIS A 802 -9.45 27.91 16.96
C HIS A 802 -10.91 27.51 17.21
N TYR A 803 -11.30 27.37 18.47
CA TYR A 803 -12.68 27.08 18.81
C TYR A 803 -13.56 28.28 18.49
N GLY A 804 -13.18 29.47 18.96
CA GLY A 804 -13.88 30.72 18.72
C GLY A 804 -15.10 30.91 19.62
N GLU A 805 -16.20 31.40 19.06
CA GLU A 805 -17.44 31.71 19.80
C GLU A 805 -18.03 30.44 20.46
N GLY A 806 -18.60 30.60 21.65
CA GLY A 806 -19.18 29.50 22.43
C GLY A 806 -18.19 28.77 23.35
N ALA A 807 -16.88 29.08 23.28
CA ALA A 807 -15.92 28.64 24.29
C ALA A 807 -15.74 29.69 25.41
N VAL A 808 -15.54 29.20 26.64
CA VAL A 808 -15.01 29.97 27.77
C VAL A 808 -13.61 29.45 28.09
N LEU A 809 -12.59 30.30 28.01
CA LEU A 809 -11.21 30.02 28.34
C LEU A 809 -10.90 30.58 29.74
N LEU A 810 -10.61 29.70 30.70
CA LEU A 810 -10.30 30.06 32.08
C LEU A 810 -8.79 30.10 32.32
N GLU A 811 -8.31 31.13 33.01
CA GLU A 811 -6.92 31.25 33.45
C GLU A 811 -6.89 31.66 34.93
N LYS A 812 -6.12 30.91 35.73
CA LYS A 812 -6.02 31.18 37.18
C LYS A 812 -5.20 32.43 37.50
N ASN A 813 -4.28 32.81 36.61
CA ASN A 813 -3.43 33.98 36.77
C ASN A 813 -4.11 35.25 36.21
N ALA A 814 -3.67 36.42 36.65
CA ALA A 814 -4.11 37.71 36.12
C ALA A 814 -3.70 37.96 34.65
N THR A 815 -2.72 37.20 34.13
CA THR A 815 -2.24 37.32 32.75
C THR A 815 -2.14 35.96 32.06
N PRO A 816 -2.57 35.84 30.79
CA PRO A 816 -2.43 34.63 30.00
C PRO A 816 -0.98 34.44 29.53
N GLY A 817 -0.65 33.19 29.19
CA GLY A 817 0.66 32.79 28.68
C GLY A 817 1.27 31.59 29.43
N GLY A 818 0.69 31.16 30.55
CA GLY A 818 1.18 30.00 31.31
C GLY A 818 2.64 30.15 31.73
N TRP A 819 3.50 29.21 31.32
CA TRP A 819 4.95 29.29 31.55
C TRP A 819 5.72 30.07 30.47
N CYS A 820 5.05 30.50 29.41
CA CYS A 820 5.61 31.32 28.34
C CYS A 820 5.45 32.83 28.62
N ARG A 821 5.28 33.20 29.89
CA ARG A 821 5.17 34.59 30.34
C ARG A 821 6.55 35.21 30.55
N SER A 822 6.56 36.54 30.63
CA SER A 822 7.75 37.36 30.87
C SER A 822 7.48 38.37 31.97
N ILE A 823 8.53 38.80 32.66
CA ILE A 823 8.53 39.87 33.65
C ILE A 823 9.40 41.02 33.18
N ASP A 824 8.99 42.26 33.47
CA ASP A 824 9.85 43.44 33.38
C ASP A 824 10.27 43.84 34.79
N ASP A 825 11.58 43.93 35.03
CA ASP A 825 12.16 44.37 36.30
C ASP A 825 13.24 45.42 36.04
N ARG A 826 12.93 46.68 36.34
CA ARG A 826 13.83 47.85 36.12
C ARG A 826 14.32 47.97 34.67
N GLY A 827 13.47 47.62 33.70
CA GLY A 827 13.78 47.66 32.27
C GLY A 827 14.56 46.45 31.76
N PHE A 828 14.81 45.43 32.60
CA PHE A 828 15.21 44.11 32.16
C PHE A 828 13.98 43.25 31.89
N THR A 829 13.90 42.63 30.72
CA THR A 829 12.87 41.63 30.43
C THR A 829 13.44 40.22 30.66
N PHE A 830 12.80 39.45 31.55
CA PHE A 830 13.13 38.05 31.79
C PHE A 830 11.93 37.16 31.46
N ASP A 831 12.14 36.08 30.71
CA ASP A 831 11.12 35.05 30.58
C ASP A 831 11.07 34.18 31.85
N TYR A 832 9.95 33.51 32.10
CA TYR A 832 9.82 32.60 33.26
C TYR A 832 10.85 31.45 33.23
N ALA A 833 11.30 31.07 32.03
CA ALA A 833 12.47 30.24 31.74
C ALA A 833 12.98 30.60 30.32
N GLY A 834 14.11 30.05 29.88
CA GLY A 834 14.61 30.31 28.52
C GLY A 834 13.68 29.77 27.43
N HIS A 835 13.07 30.68 26.66
CA HIS A 835 12.17 30.36 25.55
C HIS A 835 12.70 30.88 24.21
N ILE A 836 12.47 30.12 23.15
CA ILE A 836 12.79 30.48 21.77
C ILE A 836 11.70 29.97 20.83
N MET A 837 11.47 30.67 19.72
CA MET A 837 10.58 30.23 18.64
C MET A 837 11.38 29.46 17.61
N PHE A 838 10.99 28.23 17.31
CA PHE A 838 11.45 27.51 16.13
C PHE A 838 10.35 26.54 15.72
N SER A 839 10.14 26.40 14.41
CA SER A 839 9.25 25.38 13.87
C SER A 839 9.61 25.12 12.41
N GLN A 840 9.31 23.92 11.92
CA GLN A 840 9.30 23.60 10.50
C GLN A 840 7.87 23.54 9.95
N ASP A 841 6.87 23.67 10.82
CA ASP A 841 5.46 23.65 10.46
C ASP A 841 5.07 25.00 9.81
N PRO A 842 4.65 25.02 8.54
CA PRO A 842 4.30 26.26 7.85
C PRO A 842 3.16 27.04 8.53
N TYR A 843 2.21 26.34 9.14
CA TYR A 843 1.10 26.96 9.85
C TYR A 843 1.60 27.69 11.10
N VAL A 844 2.50 27.08 11.87
CA VAL A 844 3.07 27.75 13.06
C VAL A 844 3.93 28.95 12.66
N LEU A 845 4.68 28.88 11.56
CA LEU A 845 5.46 30.02 11.07
C LEU A 845 4.56 31.20 10.68
N GLN A 846 3.47 30.94 9.96
CA GLN A 846 2.45 31.96 9.64
C GLN A 846 1.79 32.50 10.91
N LEU A 847 1.56 31.65 11.90
CA LEU A 847 1.00 32.05 13.19
C LEU A 847 1.96 33.00 13.91
N TYR A 848 3.27 32.77 13.90
CA TYR A 848 4.26 33.71 14.46
C TYR A 848 4.20 35.08 13.76
N GLU A 849 4.13 35.10 12.43
CA GLU A 849 4.01 36.34 11.65
C GLU A 849 2.73 37.09 11.98
N MET A 850 1.60 36.38 12.10
CA MET A 850 0.32 36.98 12.47
C MET A 850 0.35 37.59 13.88
N LEU A 851 0.89 36.85 14.86
CA LEU A 851 0.84 37.24 16.27
C LEU A 851 1.84 38.35 16.61
N LEU A 852 2.97 38.43 15.91
CA LEU A 852 4.06 39.36 16.24
C LEU A 852 4.25 40.46 15.20
N GLY A 853 3.92 40.23 13.92
CA GLY A 853 4.18 41.18 12.83
C GLY A 853 5.63 41.66 12.84
N ASP A 854 5.82 42.99 12.85
CA ASP A 854 7.14 43.64 12.89
C ASP A 854 7.93 43.37 14.18
N ASN A 855 7.30 42.78 15.21
CA ASN A 855 7.96 42.39 16.45
C ASN A 855 8.68 41.03 16.35
N LEU A 856 8.58 40.32 15.22
CA LEU A 856 9.25 39.03 14.99
C LEU A 856 10.72 39.22 14.60
N HIS A 857 11.66 38.70 15.41
CA HIS A 857 13.09 38.73 15.12
C HIS A 857 13.65 37.32 14.97
N TRP A 858 14.49 37.10 13.95
CA TRP A 858 15.12 35.80 13.67
C TRP A 858 16.64 35.93 13.70
N GLN A 859 17.33 34.96 14.31
CA GLN A 859 18.78 34.96 14.40
C GLN A 859 19.40 33.57 14.47
N ALA A 860 20.71 33.51 14.21
CA ALA A 860 21.48 32.28 14.29
C ALA A 860 21.80 31.90 15.74
N ARG A 861 21.79 30.60 16.05
CA ARG A 861 21.96 30.11 17.41
C ARG A 861 23.42 30.01 17.83
N GLU A 862 23.80 30.83 18.81
CA GLU A 862 25.02 30.65 19.62
C GLU A 862 24.73 29.94 20.97
N ALA A 863 24.82 28.60 20.99
CA ALA A 863 24.63 27.76 22.17
C ALA A 863 25.91 27.01 22.53
N TRP A 864 26.24 26.93 23.82
CA TRP A 864 27.54 26.47 24.29
C TRP A 864 27.43 25.55 25.51
N VAL A 865 28.47 24.78 25.76
CA VAL A 865 28.69 23.95 26.96
C VAL A 865 29.93 24.51 27.66
N TRP A 866 29.82 24.69 28.97
CA TRP A 866 30.97 25.07 29.80
C TRP A 866 31.46 23.84 30.56
N ASN A 867 32.72 23.48 30.38
CA ASN A 867 33.35 22.38 31.11
C ASN A 867 34.75 22.79 31.56
N ASP A 868 34.99 22.82 32.87
CA ASP A 868 36.29 23.11 33.51
C ASP A 868 37.08 24.28 32.88
N GLY A 869 36.41 25.42 32.73
CA GLY A 869 37.03 26.66 32.21
C GLY A 869 37.09 26.76 30.69
N ILE A 870 36.57 25.77 29.95
CA ILE A 870 36.55 25.77 28.49
C ILE A 870 35.11 25.89 27.98
N TYR A 871 34.91 26.77 26.99
CA TYR A 871 33.65 26.88 26.26
C TYR A 871 33.72 26.06 24.98
N THR A 872 32.78 25.13 24.86
CA THR A 872 32.63 24.25 23.69
C THR A 872 31.29 24.50 23.02
N ARG A 873 31.22 24.55 21.68
CA ARG A 873 29.96 24.74 20.98
C ARG A 873 29.02 23.56 21.19
N TYR A 874 27.71 23.83 21.25
CA TYR A 874 26.70 22.76 21.21
C TYR A 874 26.41 22.34 19.76
N PRO A 875 26.31 21.02 19.46
CA PRO A 875 26.36 19.88 20.38
C PRO A 875 27.79 19.46 20.79
N PHE A 876 27.98 19.12 22.08
CA PHE A 876 29.28 18.74 22.65
C PHE A 876 29.96 17.60 21.89
N GLN A 877 29.18 16.58 21.55
CA GLN A 877 29.63 15.39 20.84
C GLN A 877 30.24 15.67 19.45
N SER A 878 29.95 16.82 18.84
CA SER A 878 30.49 17.23 17.52
C SER A 878 31.46 18.41 17.61
N ALA A 879 31.86 18.82 18.82
CA ALA A 879 32.64 20.04 19.04
C ALA A 879 33.83 19.79 19.98
N LEU A 880 34.47 18.62 19.91
CA LEU A 880 35.56 18.25 20.83
C LEU A 880 36.84 19.09 20.64
N HIS A 881 36.98 19.78 19.50
CA HIS A 881 38.14 20.60 19.16
C HIS A 881 38.36 21.72 20.18
N GLY A 882 39.56 21.77 20.75
CA GLY A 882 39.95 22.75 21.77
C GLY A 882 39.81 22.26 23.20
N LEU A 883 39.24 21.07 23.44
CA LEU A 883 39.31 20.39 24.73
C LEU A 883 40.72 19.83 25.01
N PRO A 884 41.07 19.53 26.27
CA PRO A 884 42.35 18.90 26.59
C PRO A 884 42.53 17.59 25.84
N VAL A 885 43.75 17.31 25.36
CA VAL A 885 44.03 16.15 24.49
C VAL A 885 43.57 14.83 25.08
N GLU A 886 43.74 14.63 26.39
CA GLU A 886 43.27 13.40 27.06
C GLU A 886 41.73 13.29 27.09
N VAL A 887 41.01 14.40 27.21
CA VAL A 887 39.53 14.42 27.14
C VAL A 887 39.06 14.10 25.73
N VAL A 888 39.69 14.70 24.71
CA VAL A 888 39.40 14.39 23.29
C VAL A 888 39.63 12.91 23.00
N LYS A 889 40.76 12.38 23.47
CA LYS A 889 41.12 10.97 23.34
C LYS A 889 40.10 10.06 24.03
N GLU A 890 39.72 10.34 25.28
CA GLU A 890 38.68 9.57 25.99
C GLU A 890 37.34 9.58 25.22
N CYS A 891 36.93 10.75 24.70
CA CYS A 891 35.69 10.89 23.94
C CYS A 891 35.72 10.10 22.62
N VAL A 892 36.79 10.21 21.84
CA VAL A 892 36.91 9.52 20.55
C VAL A 892 37.08 8.01 20.73
N LEU A 893 37.96 7.57 21.65
CA LEU A 893 38.14 6.15 21.94
C LEU A 893 36.86 5.53 22.49
N GLY A 894 36.20 6.20 23.43
CA GLY A 894 34.92 5.71 23.97
C GLY A 894 33.85 5.57 22.89
N ALA A 895 33.77 6.51 21.94
CA ALA A 895 32.84 6.42 20.81
C ALA A 895 33.19 5.28 19.84
N ILE A 896 34.48 4.97 19.65
CA ILE A 896 34.95 3.81 18.87
C ILE A 896 34.58 2.51 19.60
N GLU A 897 34.92 2.39 20.89
CA GLU A 897 34.63 1.22 21.72
C GLU A 897 33.13 0.91 21.78
N ALA A 898 32.29 1.94 21.92
CA ALA A 898 30.83 1.76 21.94
C ALA A 898 30.28 1.24 20.60
N ARG A 899 30.98 1.48 19.50
CA ARG A 899 30.56 1.09 18.14
C ARG A 899 31.18 -0.23 17.67
N TYR A 900 32.37 -0.58 18.17
CA TYR A 900 33.18 -1.70 17.67
C TYR A 900 33.71 -2.68 18.76
N GLY A 901 33.51 -2.43 20.06
CA GLY A 901 33.99 -3.27 21.17
C GLY A 901 35.32 -2.80 21.80
N GLU A 902 35.66 -3.31 23.00
CA GLU A 902 36.89 -2.95 23.72
C GLU A 902 38.14 -3.61 23.09
N THR A 903 39.19 -2.83 22.80
CA THR A 903 40.46 -3.35 22.29
C THR A 903 41.40 -3.71 23.45
N ALA A 904 41.56 -5.01 23.75
CA ALA A 904 42.51 -5.49 24.75
C ALA A 904 43.93 -5.62 24.16
N ALA A 905 44.96 -5.07 24.85
CA ALA A 905 46.37 -5.38 24.58
C ALA A 905 47.22 -5.38 25.86
N PRO A 906 48.30 -6.18 25.93
CA PRO A 906 49.63 -5.56 26.17
C PRO A 906 50.81 -6.16 25.36
N ALA A 907 51.87 -5.33 25.22
CA ALA A 907 53.03 -5.36 24.31
C ALA A 907 54.20 -6.33 24.62
N VAL A 908 55.21 -6.45 23.70
CA VAL A 908 56.72 -6.61 23.84
C VAL A 908 57.38 -7.22 22.54
N PRO A 909 58.68 -7.04 22.16
CA PRO A 909 59.20 -5.98 21.28
C PRO A 909 60.06 -6.47 20.05
N LEU A 910 60.48 -5.51 19.20
CA LEU A 910 61.24 -5.67 17.95
C LEU A 910 62.72 -6.08 18.11
N ASP A 911 63.26 -6.88 17.16
CA ASP A 911 64.61 -6.63 16.59
C ASP A 911 64.87 -7.23 15.18
N ARG A 912 65.37 -6.36 14.28
CA ARG A 912 66.23 -6.52 13.06
C ARG A 912 65.90 -7.49 11.90
N ALA A 913 66.14 -7.19 10.62
CA ALA A 913 66.50 -5.98 9.87
C ALA A 913 66.59 -6.29 8.34
N ARG A 914 66.15 -5.31 7.51
CA ARG A 914 66.56 -4.96 6.11
C ARG A 914 66.14 -5.90 4.94
N ALA A 915 65.63 -5.43 3.79
CA ALA A 915 65.55 -4.09 3.20
C ALA A 915 64.48 -3.92 2.07
N ARG A 916 63.75 -2.78 2.12
CA ARG A 916 63.37 -1.78 1.06
C ARG A 916 62.81 -2.26 -0.31
N ARG A 917 61.68 -1.76 -0.85
CA ARG A 917 61.10 -0.38 -0.99
C ARG A 917 59.55 -0.47 -1.15
N ASP A 918 58.76 0.35 -0.43
CA ASP A 918 58.04 1.58 -0.89
C ASP A 918 56.86 1.26 -1.85
N CYS A 919 55.59 1.61 -1.64
CA CYS A 919 54.88 2.49 -0.70
C CYS A 919 53.40 2.00 -0.65
N CYS A 920 52.80 1.88 0.53
CA CYS A 920 51.81 0.85 0.91
C CYS A 920 50.37 1.01 0.36
N ALA A 921 49.90 -0.06 -0.29
CA ALA A 921 48.51 -0.40 -0.58
C ALA A 921 48.12 -1.65 0.23
N ASP A 922 46.85 -1.67 0.62
CA ASP A 922 45.95 -2.81 0.82
C ASP A 922 46.28 -3.92 1.84
N GLY A 923 45.30 -4.17 2.70
CA GLY A 923 44.87 -5.55 2.95
C GLY A 923 44.92 -6.03 4.40
N ALA A 924 43.72 -6.14 4.97
CA ALA A 924 43.29 -7.10 5.97
C ALA A 924 43.79 -6.96 7.42
N ILE A 925 42.83 -6.68 8.32
CA ILE A 925 42.84 -7.23 9.68
C ILE A 925 41.60 -8.13 9.81
N ALA A 926 41.80 -9.19 10.57
CA ALA A 926 41.01 -10.38 10.73
C ALA A 926 39.59 -10.19 11.29
N ASP A 927 38.81 -11.23 11.03
CA ASP A 927 37.60 -11.69 11.69
C ASP A 927 37.68 -11.57 13.23
N GLU A 928 36.85 -10.72 13.84
CA GLU A 928 36.48 -10.78 15.25
C GLU A 928 34.95 -10.78 15.36
N GLY A 929 34.39 -11.99 15.36
CA GLY A 929 33.13 -12.24 16.02
C GLY A 929 33.26 -12.12 17.53
N SER A 930 32.12 -11.81 18.16
CA SER A 930 31.84 -11.88 19.60
C SER A 930 32.48 -10.81 20.48
N LEU A 931 31.69 -9.79 20.84
CA LEU A 931 31.40 -9.40 22.23
C LEU A 931 30.23 -8.39 22.24
N ALA A 932 29.01 -8.87 22.00
CA ALA A 932 27.81 -8.19 22.45
C ALA A 932 27.03 -9.20 23.29
N GLY A 933 27.34 -9.21 24.59
CA GLY A 933 26.57 -9.95 25.56
C GLY A 933 25.12 -9.50 25.50
N GLU A 934 24.24 -10.50 25.50
CA GLU A 934 22.82 -10.33 25.79
C GLU A 934 22.68 -9.57 27.10
N VAL A 935 22.04 -8.39 27.02
CA VAL A 935 21.37 -7.79 28.17
C VAL A 935 19.91 -7.67 27.76
N GLU A 936 19.15 -8.72 28.02
CA GLU A 936 17.70 -8.67 28.09
C GLU A 936 17.32 -7.65 29.18
N GLY A 937 16.91 -6.46 28.78
CA GLY A 937 16.42 -5.41 29.66
C GLY A 937 15.84 -4.27 28.85
N GLU A 938 14.77 -3.65 29.32
CA GLU A 938 14.20 -2.44 28.72
C GLU A 938 15.31 -1.38 28.56
N GLU A 939 15.51 -0.84 27.36
CA GLU A 939 16.60 0.11 27.07
C GLU A 939 16.35 1.45 27.79
N ASP A 940 17.10 1.71 28.87
CA ASP A 940 17.05 2.96 29.62
C ASP A 940 17.97 4.06 29.06
N PHE A 941 17.73 5.29 29.49
CA PHE A 941 18.43 6.47 28.98
C PHE A 941 19.93 6.47 29.30
N GLN A 942 20.35 5.85 30.41
CA GLN A 942 21.77 5.73 30.73
C GLN A 942 22.48 4.79 29.74
N HIS A 943 21.91 3.62 29.50
CA HIS A 943 22.43 2.65 28.55
C HIS A 943 22.43 3.23 27.13
N PHE A 944 21.39 3.97 26.75
CA PHE A 944 21.35 4.70 25.49
C PHE A 944 22.52 5.69 25.35
N ILE A 945 22.80 6.50 26.38
CA ILE A 945 23.92 7.47 26.37
C ILE A 945 25.26 6.74 26.16
N LEU A 946 25.49 5.67 26.92
CA LEU A 946 26.75 4.91 26.88
C LEU A 946 26.94 4.20 25.55
N ARG A 947 25.89 3.58 25.01
CA ARG A 947 25.89 2.88 23.73
C ARG A 947 26.05 3.86 22.55
N THR A 948 25.43 5.03 22.62
CA THR A 948 25.37 5.97 21.50
C THR A 948 26.63 6.83 21.39
N TRP A 949 27.14 7.35 22.51
CA TRP A 949 28.28 8.27 22.50
C TRP A 949 29.53 7.74 23.19
N GLY A 950 29.45 6.57 23.82
CA GLY A 950 30.59 5.97 24.51
C GLY A 950 30.93 6.59 25.85
N LYS A 951 31.78 5.89 26.61
CA LYS A 951 32.12 6.21 28.01
C LYS A 951 32.73 7.61 28.16
N GLY A 952 33.51 8.09 27.18
CA GLY A 952 34.14 9.41 27.23
C GLY A 952 33.14 10.56 27.18
N ILE A 953 32.33 10.65 26.12
CA ILE A 953 31.31 11.70 25.99
C ILE A 953 30.26 11.57 27.10
N ALA A 954 29.90 10.33 27.47
CA ALA A 954 29.02 10.05 28.60
C ALA A 954 29.53 10.68 29.90
N ARG A 955 30.81 10.46 30.23
CA ARG A 955 31.45 10.97 31.44
C ARG A 955 31.58 12.49 31.46
N HIS A 956 32.03 13.09 30.36
CA HIS A 956 32.43 14.51 30.33
C HIS A 956 31.26 15.47 30.13
N PHE A 957 30.11 15.00 29.67
CA PHE A 957 28.95 15.86 29.46
C PHE A 957 27.61 15.17 29.69
N ALA A 958 27.32 14.09 28.96
CA ALA A 958 25.95 13.61 28.83
C ALA A 958 25.34 13.08 30.14
N LEU A 959 26.08 12.26 30.91
CA LEU A 959 25.61 11.76 32.20
C LEU A 959 25.51 12.88 33.26
N PRO A 960 26.57 13.65 33.56
CA PRO A 960 26.50 14.66 34.62
C PRO A 960 25.45 15.74 34.31
N TYR A 961 25.32 16.16 33.05
CA TYR A 961 24.29 17.13 32.66
C TYR A 961 22.87 16.59 32.85
N ASN A 962 22.58 15.38 32.34
CA ASN A 962 21.24 14.82 32.41
C ASN A 962 20.85 14.41 33.84
N GLN A 963 21.78 13.87 34.64
CA GLN A 963 21.52 13.59 36.06
C GLN A 963 21.18 14.89 36.82
N LYS A 964 21.90 15.97 36.52
CA LYS A 964 21.65 17.29 37.11
C LYS A 964 20.30 17.86 36.67
N LEU A 965 19.94 17.74 35.39
CA LEU A 965 18.68 18.22 34.84
C LEU A 965 17.49 17.41 35.39
N TRP A 966 17.49 16.09 35.21
CA TRP A 966 16.31 15.26 35.46
C TRP A 966 16.10 14.90 36.92
N LYS A 967 17.15 14.92 37.76
CA LYS A 967 17.09 14.62 39.20
C LYS A 967 16.47 13.25 39.54
N VAL A 968 16.49 12.33 38.60
CA VAL A 968 16.10 10.92 38.73
C VAL A 968 17.21 10.04 38.14
N PRO A 969 17.32 8.78 38.57
CA PRO A 969 18.23 7.83 37.94
C PRO A 969 17.92 7.72 36.44
N LEU A 970 18.93 7.92 35.59
CA LEU A 970 18.73 7.83 34.14
C LEU A 970 18.40 6.40 33.69
N THR A 971 18.63 5.41 34.57
CA THR A 971 18.21 4.02 34.40
C THR A 971 16.70 3.79 34.57
N GLU A 972 15.98 4.77 35.12
CA GLU A 972 14.51 4.71 35.27
C GLU A 972 13.80 5.49 34.16
N MET A 973 14.55 6.15 33.28
CA MET A 973 14.02 6.92 32.17
C MET A 973 14.07 6.11 30.88
N GLU A 974 12.96 6.03 30.16
CA GLU A 974 12.88 5.41 28.84
C GLU A 974 13.29 6.41 27.74
N THR A 975 13.43 5.92 26.50
CA THR A 975 14.15 6.61 25.41
C THR A 975 13.25 7.16 24.30
N SER A 976 11.93 6.94 24.34
CA SER A 976 10.99 7.32 23.27
C SER A 976 10.94 8.84 23.00
N TRP A 977 11.24 9.67 24.00
CA TRP A 977 11.19 11.13 23.91
C TRP A 977 12.40 11.78 23.20
N LEU A 978 13.45 11.01 22.90
CA LEU A 978 14.72 11.50 22.34
C LEU A 978 14.62 11.88 20.84
N GLY A 979 13.64 11.32 20.12
CA GLY A 979 13.49 11.42 18.66
C GLY A 979 13.54 12.86 18.13
N GLY A 980 14.68 13.24 17.52
CA GLY A 980 14.88 14.53 16.86
C GLY A 980 15.28 15.71 17.76
N ARG A 981 15.46 15.49 19.07
CA ARG A 981 15.79 16.55 20.05
C ARG A 981 17.26 16.56 20.44
N VAL A 982 17.86 15.38 20.40
CA VAL A 982 19.26 15.17 20.72
C VAL A 982 20.03 14.93 19.41
N PRO A 983 21.10 15.69 19.11
CA PRO A 983 21.91 15.46 17.92
C PRO A 983 22.65 14.12 18.01
N LEU A 984 22.56 13.32 16.95
CA LEU A 984 23.21 12.00 16.85
C LEU A 984 24.28 12.05 15.76
N PRO A 985 25.46 12.62 16.02
CA PRO A 985 26.52 12.63 15.03
C PRO A 985 27.05 11.21 14.79
N ASP A 986 27.45 10.93 13.56
CA ASP A 986 28.21 9.72 13.27
C ASP A 986 29.66 9.83 13.78
N LEU A 987 30.40 8.72 13.75
CA LEU A 987 31.77 8.70 14.26
C LEU A 987 32.69 9.64 13.47
N ALA A 988 32.47 9.81 12.15
CA ALA A 988 33.27 10.72 11.34
C ALA A 988 33.05 12.18 11.78
N GLN A 989 31.81 12.56 12.06
CA GLN A 989 31.47 13.89 12.58
C GLN A 989 32.04 14.13 13.98
N ILE A 990 32.13 13.10 14.84
CA ILE A 990 32.81 13.19 16.15
C ILE A 990 34.32 13.42 15.95
N ILE A 991 34.95 12.67 15.04
CA ILE A 991 36.38 12.79 14.73
C ILE A 991 36.69 14.14 14.08
N ASP A 992 35.93 14.56 13.08
CA ASP A 992 36.07 15.88 12.45
C ASP A 992 35.88 16.99 13.47
N GLY A 993 34.88 16.86 14.34
CA GLY A 993 34.63 17.77 15.45
C GLY A 993 35.75 17.82 16.49
N ALA A 994 36.63 16.80 16.54
CA ALA A 994 37.85 16.80 17.35
C ALA A 994 39.04 17.44 16.63
N LEU A 995 39.13 17.28 15.30
CA LEU A 995 40.24 17.77 14.48
C LEU A 995 40.13 19.24 14.10
N GLN A 996 38.91 19.78 13.99
CA GLN A 996 38.67 21.16 13.54
C GLN A 996 37.49 21.84 14.24
N PRO A 997 37.47 23.18 14.33
CA PRO A 997 36.36 23.92 14.91
C PRO A 997 35.05 23.75 14.12
N LEU A 998 33.93 23.63 14.84
CA LEU A 998 32.60 23.54 14.24
C LEU A 998 32.13 24.89 13.67
N ALA A 999 32.07 25.00 12.34
CA ALA A 999 31.85 26.28 11.64
C ALA A 999 30.39 26.79 11.60
N LYS A 1000 29.37 25.92 11.78
CA LYS A 1000 27.94 26.32 11.68
C LYS A 1000 27.08 25.73 12.81
N PRO A 1001 26.06 26.44 13.32
CA PRO A 1001 25.10 25.87 14.27
C PRO A 1001 24.35 24.69 13.64
N VAL A 1002 24.23 23.59 14.37
CA VAL A 1002 23.59 22.33 13.91
C VAL A 1002 22.39 21.98 14.79
N GLY A 1003 21.34 21.41 14.19
CA GLY A 1003 20.11 20.99 14.87
C GLY A 1003 18.86 21.80 14.49
N PRO A 1004 17.66 21.38 14.94
CA PRO A 1004 16.37 21.94 14.48
C PRO A 1004 16.17 23.41 14.85
N ASN A 1005 16.91 23.92 15.83
CA ASN A 1005 16.90 25.32 16.27
C ASN A 1005 18.20 26.07 15.91
N ALA A 1006 18.95 25.62 14.88
CA ALA A 1006 20.16 26.30 14.40
C ALA A 1006 19.92 27.77 14.02
N ARG A 1007 18.70 28.09 13.61
CA ARG A 1007 18.12 29.43 13.56
C ARG A 1007 16.88 29.43 14.46
N PHE A 1008 16.69 30.49 15.24
CA PHE A 1008 15.52 30.64 16.10
C PHE A 1008 14.99 32.07 16.05
N GLY A 1009 13.73 32.23 16.41
CA GLY A 1009 13.03 33.50 16.51
C GLY A 1009 12.79 33.91 17.96
N TYR A 1010 12.68 35.20 18.20
CA TYR A 1010 12.32 35.78 19.50
C TYR A 1010 11.60 37.13 19.28
N PRO A 1011 10.67 37.56 20.15
CA PRO A 1011 10.06 38.89 20.02
C PRO A 1011 11.06 40.03 20.27
N LEU A 1012 11.04 41.07 19.43
CA LEU A 1012 11.89 42.25 19.64
C LEU A 1012 11.57 42.95 20.97
N ARG A 1013 10.31 43.06 21.36
CA ARG A 1013 9.87 43.75 22.58
C ARG A 1013 8.85 42.91 23.34
N GLY A 1014 8.84 43.06 24.67
CA GLY A 1014 7.84 42.45 25.55
C GLY A 1014 8.10 40.99 25.90
N GLY A 1015 9.28 40.46 25.56
CA GLY A 1015 9.67 39.07 25.82
C GLY A 1015 8.74 38.05 25.15
N PHE A 1016 8.81 36.79 25.58
CA PHE A 1016 7.94 35.73 25.04
C PHE A 1016 6.45 35.95 25.37
N GLN A 1017 6.14 36.76 26.41
CA GLN A 1017 4.79 37.25 26.71
C GLN A 1017 4.14 37.96 25.52
N ALA A 1018 4.92 38.66 24.67
CA ALA A 1018 4.40 39.35 23.49
C ALA A 1018 3.74 38.37 22.51
N LEU A 1019 4.33 37.18 22.34
CA LEU A 1019 3.75 36.13 21.49
C LEU A 1019 2.42 35.61 22.06
N MET A 1020 2.34 35.43 23.38
CA MET A 1020 1.11 35.00 24.04
C MET A 1020 0.02 36.07 23.94
N SER A 1021 0.40 37.32 24.16
CA SER A 1021 -0.51 38.48 24.12
C SER A 1021 -1.00 38.77 22.70
N GLY A 1022 -0.21 38.38 21.69
CA GLY A 1022 -0.59 38.47 20.28
C GLY A 1022 -1.86 37.69 19.94
N PHE A 1023 -2.27 36.69 20.73
CA PHE A 1023 -3.53 35.98 20.52
C PHE A 1023 -4.74 36.84 20.88
N LEU A 1024 -4.63 37.74 21.86
CA LEU A 1024 -5.78 38.42 22.48
C LEU A 1024 -6.64 39.21 21.48
N PRO A 1025 -6.09 39.97 20.52
CA PRO A 1025 -6.88 40.66 19.51
C PRO A 1025 -7.66 39.72 18.56
N HIS A 1026 -7.26 38.45 18.50
CA HIS A 1026 -7.82 37.45 17.60
C HIS A 1026 -8.74 36.44 18.30
N LEU A 1027 -8.80 36.45 19.63
CA LEU A 1027 -9.67 35.55 20.39
C LEU A 1027 -11.15 35.96 20.20
N LYS A 1028 -11.95 34.99 19.75
CA LYS A 1028 -13.42 35.10 19.70
C LYS A 1028 -14.12 34.40 20.87
N CYS A 1029 -13.39 33.60 21.64
CA CYS A 1029 -13.88 32.98 22.86
C CYS A 1029 -13.86 33.99 24.04
N LYS A 1030 -14.63 33.70 25.09
CA LYS A 1030 -14.61 34.49 26.33
C LYS A 1030 -13.40 34.08 27.17
N LEU A 1031 -12.40 34.94 27.30
CA LEU A 1031 -11.26 34.73 28.21
C LEU A 1031 -11.58 35.31 29.60
N GLU A 1032 -11.39 34.52 30.64
CA GLU A 1032 -11.52 34.95 32.03
C GLU A 1032 -10.24 34.64 32.82
N THR A 1033 -9.60 35.69 33.32
CA THR A 1033 -8.42 35.60 34.20
C THR A 1033 -8.83 35.58 35.67
N ASP A 1034 -7.87 35.27 36.55
CA ASP A 1034 -8.12 35.10 37.99
C ASP A 1034 -9.19 34.05 38.32
N ALA A 1035 -9.44 33.13 37.38
CA ALA A 1035 -10.42 32.07 37.44
C ALA A 1035 -9.78 30.77 37.93
N THR A 1036 -9.62 30.64 39.25
CA THR A 1036 -9.03 29.43 39.85
C THR A 1036 -10.07 28.32 39.98
N LEU A 1037 -9.87 27.19 39.32
CA LEU A 1037 -10.68 25.99 39.55
C LEU A 1037 -10.41 25.40 40.94
N SER A 1038 -11.49 25.07 41.64
CA SER A 1038 -11.48 24.44 42.97
C SER A 1038 -11.93 22.99 42.94
N ARG A 1039 -12.85 22.62 42.02
CA ARG A 1039 -13.37 21.26 41.87
C ARG A 1039 -13.93 21.02 40.47
N ILE A 1040 -13.84 19.79 39.98
CA ILE A 1040 -14.50 19.32 38.76
C ILE A 1040 -15.35 18.11 39.13
N TYR A 1041 -16.63 18.13 38.76
CA TYR A 1041 -17.56 17.01 38.93
C TYR A 1041 -17.79 16.39 37.55
N PRO A 1042 -16.93 15.44 37.12
CA PRO A 1042 -16.99 14.89 35.77
C PRO A 1042 -18.34 14.24 35.45
N GLN A 1043 -18.98 13.55 36.40
CA GLN A 1043 -20.28 12.91 36.15
C GLN A 1043 -21.42 13.91 35.91
N ALA A 1044 -21.33 15.07 36.55
CA ALA A 1044 -22.32 16.15 36.40
C ALA A 1044 -21.96 17.13 35.27
N HIS A 1045 -20.76 17.02 34.69
CA HIS A 1045 -20.16 17.95 33.75
C HIS A 1045 -20.12 19.39 34.29
N VAL A 1046 -19.66 19.54 35.54
CA VAL A 1046 -19.59 20.85 36.21
C VAL A 1046 -18.16 21.17 36.65
N ALA A 1047 -17.72 22.39 36.37
CA ALA A 1047 -16.45 22.94 36.84
C ALA A 1047 -16.71 24.12 37.80
N LEU A 1048 -16.20 24.03 39.04
CA LEU A 1048 -16.41 25.02 40.11
C LEU A 1048 -15.16 25.87 40.34
N LEU A 1049 -15.31 27.19 40.29
CA LEU A 1049 -14.27 28.15 40.62
C LEU A 1049 -14.22 28.44 42.12
N ALA A 1050 -13.06 28.88 42.60
CA ALA A 1050 -12.80 29.21 44.00
C ALA A 1050 -13.61 30.41 44.51
N ASP A 1051 -14.07 31.29 43.60
CA ASP A 1051 -14.93 32.42 43.92
C ASP A 1051 -16.44 32.06 43.97
N GLY A 1052 -16.77 30.78 43.77
CA GLY A 1052 -18.12 30.24 43.85
C GLY A 1052 -18.87 30.20 42.51
N ARG A 1053 -18.31 30.73 41.42
CA ARG A 1053 -18.88 30.57 40.08
C ARG A 1053 -18.74 29.13 39.60
N HIS A 1054 -19.73 28.61 38.87
CA HIS A 1054 -19.69 27.26 38.29
C HIS A 1054 -20.15 27.27 36.84
N TYR A 1055 -19.47 26.48 36.02
CA TYR A 1055 -19.78 26.27 34.60
C TYR A 1055 -20.27 24.85 34.41
N ARG A 1056 -21.39 24.70 33.72
CA ARG A 1056 -21.80 23.40 33.19
C ARG A 1056 -21.27 23.28 31.77
N TYR A 1057 -20.40 22.32 31.50
CA TYR A 1057 -19.80 22.15 30.18
C TYR A 1057 -20.46 21.01 29.41
N GLU A 1058 -20.48 21.10 28.09
CA GLU A 1058 -20.77 19.94 27.24
C GLU A 1058 -19.47 19.18 26.96
N GLN A 1059 -18.41 19.92 26.62
CA GLN A 1059 -17.07 19.40 26.39
C GLN A 1059 -16.06 20.25 27.15
N LEU A 1060 -14.99 19.63 27.68
CA LEU A 1060 -13.93 20.33 28.40
C LEU A 1060 -12.57 20.04 27.76
N ILE A 1061 -11.81 21.07 27.40
CA ILE A 1061 -10.42 20.95 26.97
C ILE A 1061 -9.52 21.34 28.14
N SER A 1062 -8.82 20.37 28.72
CA SER A 1062 -7.85 20.62 29.78
C SER A 1062 -6.46 20.83 29.21
N THR A 1063 -5.79 21.89 29.67
CA THR A 1063 -4.34 22.12 29.46
C THR A 1063 -3.53 22.12 30.76
N MET A 1064 -4.21 21.91 31.90
CA MET A 1064 -3.59 21.90 33.21
C MET A 1064 -2.81 20.59 33.48
N PRO A 1065 -1.91 20.56 34.49
CA PRO A 1065 -1.20 19.34 34.85
C PRO A 1065 -2.14 18.18 35.19
N LEU A 1066 -1.92 17.03 34.54
CA LEU A 1066 -2.78 15.85 34.63
C LEU A 1066 -3.00 15.35 36.08
N PRO A 1067 -1.98 15.28 36.96
CA PRO A 1067 -2.19 14.91 38.36
C PRO A 1067 -3.09 15.89 39.13
N GLU A 1068 -2.95 17.19 38.86
CA GLU A 1068 -3.79 18.20 39.51
C GLU A 1068 -5.23 18.16 38.95
N LEU A 1069 -5.42 17.85 37.67
CA LEU A 1069 -6.74 17.66 37.07
C LEU A 1069 -7.50 16.53 37.79
N ILE A 1070 -6.86 15.36 37.94
CA ILE A 1070 -7.45 14.20 38.62
C ILE A 1070 -7.70 14.50 40.10
N LYS A 1071 -6.79 15.21 40.76
CA LYS A 1071 -6.96 15.64 42.15
C LYS A 1071 -8.16 16.58 42.34
N LEU A 1072 -8.45 17.47 41.38
CA LEU A 1072 -9.64 18.33 41.41
C LEU A 1072 -10.96 17.54 41.27
N MET A 1073 -10.92 16.29 40.77
CA MET A 1073 -12.09 15.41 40.65
C MET A 1073 -12.35 14.63 41.94
N GLY A 1074 -11.31 14.40 42.74
CA GLY A 1074 -11.40 13.66 44.00
C GLY A 1074 -11.98 12.27 43.81
N ASP A 1075 -12.92 11.88 44.67
CA ASP A 1075 -13.52 10.53 44.70
C ASP A 1075 -14.37 10.18 43.46
N GLU A 1076 -14.69 11.15 42.59
CA GLU A 1076 -15.33 10.83 41.30
C GLU A 1076 -14.36 10.21 40.29
N ALA A 1077 -13.05 10.41 40.47
CA ALA A 1077 -12.04 9.66 39.72
C ALA A 1077 -11.87 8.25 40.33
N PRO A 1078 -11.96 7.17 39.55
CA PRO A 1078 -11.73 5.81 40.04
C PRO A 1078 -10.35 5.65 40.72
N GLU A 1079 -10.25 4.80 41.75
CA GLU A 1079 -9.01 4.63 42.52
C GLU A 1079 -7.78 4.26 41.66
N ASN A 1080 -7.98 3.45 40.62
CA ASN A 1080 -6.91 3.09 39.69
C ASN A 1080 -6.44 4.29 38.85
N VAL A 1081 -7.36 5.18 38.45
CA VAL A 1081 -7.03 6.45 37.76
C VAL A 1081 -6.32 7.40 38.71
N GLN A 1082 -6.77 7.53 39.96
CA GLN A 1082 -6.09 8.33 40.99
C GLN A 1082 -4.66 7.82 41.22
N ARG A 1083 -4.47 6.50 41.35
CA ARG A 1083 -3.16 5.89 41.54
C ARG A 1083 -2.23 6.11 40.34
N ALA A 1084 -2.74 5.92 39.12
CA ALA A 1084 -1.99 6.17 37.90
C ALA A 1084 -1.54 7.64 37.81
N ALA A 1085 -2.41 8.58 38.19
CA ALA A 1085 -2.09 10.01 38.20
C ALA A 1085 -1.01 10.35 39.25
N GLN A 1086 -1.03 9.72 40.41
CA GLN A 1086 -0.02 9.89 41.47
C GLN A 1086 1.36 9.33 41.10
N GLN A 1087 1.41 8.37 40.17
CA GLN A 1087 2.67 7.75 39.73
C GLN A 1087 3.40 8.59 38.67
N LEU A 1088 2.73 9.55 38.01
CA LEU A 1088 3.33 10.37 36.97
C LEU A 1088 4.46 11.26 37.51
N GLN A 1089 5.68 11.02 37.03
CA GLN A 1089 6.88 11.74 37.47
C GLN A 1089 7.12 13.05 36.70
N PHE A 1090 7.69 14.03 37.40
CA PHE A 1090 8.09 15.33 36.85
C PHE A 1090 9.25 15.93 37.65
N VAL A 1091 9.92 16.93 37.07
CA VAL A 1091 10.88 17.79 37.77
C VAL A 1091 10.47 19.25 37.66
N SER A 1092 10.74 20.00 38.72
CA SER A 1092 10.45 21.43 38.84
C SER A 1092 11.68 22.26 38.46
N VAL A 1093 11.47 23.51 38.06
CA VAL A 1093 12.56 24.47 37.76
C VAL A 1093 12.36 25.75 38.56
N ARG A 1094 13.43 26.19 39.22
CA ARG A 1094 13.57 27.53 39.79
C ARG A 1094 14.50 28.36 38.91
N CYS A 1095 14.00 29.47 38.41
CA CYS A 1095 14.78 30.45 37.66
C CYS A 1095 15.19 31.60 38.58
N VAL A 1096 16.48 31.91 38.60
CA VAL A 1096 17.03 33.10 39.26
C VAL A 1096 17.46 34.08 38.17
N ASN A 1097 16.76 35.19 38.06
CA ASN A 1097 17.03 36.25 37.10
C ASN A 1097 18.00 37.26 37.73
N LEU A 1098 19.06 37.62 37.02
CA LEU A 1098 20.08 38.57 37.47
C LEU A 1098 20.27 39.66 36.42
N GLY A 1099 20.00 40.91 36.80
CA GLY A 1099 20.29 42.10 35.99
C GLY A 1099 21.64 42.68 36.37
N ILE A 1100 22.63 42.59 35.49
CA ILE A 1100 24.01 43.01 35.78
C ILE A 1100 24.27 44.37 35.15
N GLY A 1101 24.91 45.30 35.87
CA GLY A 1101 25.25 46.63 35.37
C GLY A 1101 26.56 46.66 34.58
N ARG A 1102 26.68 45.77 33.60
CA ARG A 1102 27.73 45.74 32.58
C ARG A 1102 27.11 45.26 31.28
N ALA A 1103 27.23 46.03 30.21
CA ALA A 1103 26.82 45.61 28.88
C ALA A 1103 27.74 44.52 28.31
N ASP A 1104 27.26 43.81 27.29
CA ASP A 1104 28.04 42.88 26.47
C ASP A 1104 28.79 41.80 27.28
N LEU A 1105 28.15 41.21 28.30
CA LEU A 1105 28.76 40.16 29.13
C LEU A 1105 29.23 38.96 28.31
N THR A 1106 28.44 38.57 27.31
CA THR A 1106 28.77 37.49 26.38
C THR A 1106 27.97 37.64 25.09
N GLU A 1107 28.45 37.07 24.00
CA GLU A 1107 27.74 36.91 22.72
C GLU A 1107 26.83 35.65 22.66
N LYS A 1108 26.80 34.83 23.71
CA LYS A 1108 26.11 33.52 23.73
C LYS A 1108 24.63 33.68 24.10
N HIS A 1109 23.76 32.83 23.54
CA HIS A 1109 22.32 32.83 23.88
C HIS A 1109 22.00 31.94 25.08
N TRP A 1110 22.61 30.76 25.18
CA TRP A 1110 22.53 29.93 26.38
C TRP A 1110 23.72 29.00 26.53
N ILE A 1111 23.98 28.62 27.77
CA ILE A 1111 25.15 27.83 28.17
C ILE A 1111 24.70 26.70 29.09
N TYR A 1112 25.15 25.48 28.80
CA TYR A 1112 24.92 24.28 29.63
C TYR A 1112 26.09 24.04 30.59
N TYR A 1113 25.77 23.66 31.84
CA TYR A 1113 26.73 23.49 32.93
C TYR A 1113 26.61 22.10 33.59
N PRO A 1114 27.34 21.08 33.10
CA PRO A 1114 27.37 19.74 33.70
C PRO A 1114 28.03 19.68 35.09
N GLY A 1115 28.96 20.59 35.41
CA GLY A 1115 29.75 20.56 36.66
C GLY A 1115 29.00 21.02 37.92
N ASP A 1116 29.75 21.39 38.97
CA ASP A 1116 29.22 21.61 40.34
C ASP A 1116 28.54 22.97 40.59
N THR A 1117 28.07 23.66 39.54
CA THR A 1117 27.20 24.84 39.71
C THR A 1117 25.82 24.43 40.19
N LEU A 1118 25.09 25.35 40.82
CA LEU A 1118 23.71 25.09 41.20
C LEU A 1118 22.80 25.01 39.96
N PHE A 1119 22.96 25.95 39.02
CA PHE A 1119 22.21 25.95 37.76
C PHE A 1119 22.74 24.90 36.79
N HIS A 1120 21.84 24.27 36.04
CA HIS A 1120 22.21 23.38 34.93
C HIS A 1120 22.34 24.16 33.61
N ARG A 1121 21.67 25.32 33.50
CA ARG A 1121 21.68 26.17 32.32
C ARG A 1121 21.63 27.65 32.71
N ILE A 1122 22.35 28.49 31.96
CA ILE A 1122 22.12 29.94 31.94
C ILE A 1122 21.51 30.28 30.59
N PHE A 1123 20.38 30.98 30.60
CA PHE A 1123 19.80 31.61 29.42
C PHE A 1123 20.07 33.11 29.44
N VAL A 1124 20.51 33.64 28.30
CA VAL A 1124 20.90 35.04 28.16
C VAL A 1124 19.86 35.76 27.32
N GLN A 1125 18.79 36.20 27.99
CA GLN A 1125 17.64 36.82 27.34
C GLN A 1125 18.01 38.07 26.54
N GLY A 1126 18.98 38.83 27.04
CA GLY A 1126 19.51 40.04 26.42
C GLY A 1126 20.07 39.85 25.00
N ASN A 1127 20.53 38.65 24.67
CA ASN A 1127 21.01 38.32 23.32
C ASN A 1127 19.89 37.75 22.45
N ALA A 1128 18.78 37.29 23.03
CA ALA A 1128 17.61 36.88 22.28
C ALA A 1128 16.92 38.09 21.60
N SER A 1129 16.96 39.26 22.26
CA SER A 1129 16.57 40.54 21.66
C SER A 1129 17.34 41.72 22.26
N PRO A 1130 17.78 42.69 21.44
CA PRO A 1130 18.49 43.88 21.90
C PRO A 1130 17.65 44.79 22.82
N HIS A 1131 16.32 44.62 22.90
CA HIS A 1131 15.47 45.42 23.77
C HIS A 1131 15.12 44.75 25.11
N CYS A 1132 15.67 43.55 25.39
CA CYS A 1132 15.48 42.90 26.70
C CYS A 1132 16.39 43.50 27.78
N ASN A 1133 17.41 44.27 27.41
CA ASN A 1133 18.35 44.90 28.32
C ASN A 1133 18.16 46.43 28.34
N PRO A 1134 18.25 47.08 29.51
CA PRO A 1134 18.37 48.53 29.59
C PRO A 1134 19.79 48.97 29.18
N PRO A 1135 19.99 50.24 28.74
CA PRO A 1135 21.30 50.75 28.38
C PRO A 1135 22.34 50.56 29.50
N GLY A 1136 23.48 49.94 29.17
CA GLY A 1136 24.56 49.67 30.12
C GLY A 1136 24.34 48.46 31.04
N GLY A 1137 23.20 47.77 30.92
CA GLY A 1137 22.89 46.56 31.67
C GLY A 1137 22.85 45.30 30.80
N PHE A 1138 22.93 44.13 31.43
CA PHE A 1138 22.81 42.83 30.78
C PHE A 1138 22.14 41.78 31.68
N GLY A 1139 21.03 41.22 31.21
CA GLY A 1139 20.22 40.25 31.95
C GLY A 1139 20.57 38.79 31.64
N LEU A 1140 20.62 37.95 32.66
CA LEU A 1140 20.77 36.50 32.54
C LEU A 1140 19.86 35.76 33.51
N THR A 1141 19.47 34.53 33.16
CA THR A 1141 18.60 33.66 33.96
C THR A 1141 19.30 32.35 34.25
N CYS A 1142 19.50 32.05 35.52
CA CYS A 1142 20.04 30.78 36.01
C CYS A 1142 18.89 29.79 36.25
N GLU A 1143 18.86 28.68 35.50
CA GLU A 1143 17.83 27.64 35.64
C GLU A 1143 18.33 26.49 36.52
N ILE A 1144 17.54 26.14 37.53
CA ILE A 1144 17.90 25.16 38.56
C ILE A 1144 16.77 24.15 38.68
N THR A 1145 17.07 22.87 38.47
CA THR A 1145 16.07 21.80 38.63
C THR A 1145 16.04 21.25 40.04
N TYR A 1146 14.85 20.92 40.52
CA TYR A 1146 14.64 20.31 41.82
C TYR A 1146 13.42 19.38 41.78
N ASN A 1147 13.37 18.42 42.70
CA ASN A 1147 12.19 17.60 42.97
C ASN A 1147 12.11 17.28 44.46
N ALA A 1148 11.13 16.48 44.88
CA ALA A 1148 10.94 16.13 46.28
C ALA A 1148 12.16 15.38 46.89
N ALA A 1149 12.84 14.54 46.10
CA ALA A 1149 14.03 13.80 46.53
C ALA A 1149 15.30 14.67 46.55
N HIS A 1150 15.37 15.69 45.69
CA HIS A 1150 16.48 16.62 45.56
C HIS A 1150 15.96 18.06 45.66
N PRO A 1151 15.59 18.52 46.88
CA PRO A 1151 15.07 19.87 47.08
C PRO A 1151 16.15 20.93 46.84
N LEU A 1152 15.71 22.17 46.58
CA LEU A 1152 16.64 23.31 46.51
C LEU A 1152 17.38 23.47 47.84
N PRO A 1153 18.71 23.65 47.82
CA PRO A 1153 19.48 23.77 49.05
C PRO A 1153 19.26 25.12 49.76
N LEU A 1154 18.75 26.12 49.04
CA LEU A 1154 18.56 27.50 49.47
C LEU A 1154 17.28 28.08 48.82
N ALA A 1155 16.76 29.18 49.35
CA ALA A 1155 15.64 29.93 48.79
C ALA A 1155 15.82 31.44 49.06
N GLY A 1156 15.13 32.30 48.31
CA GLY A 1156 15.18 33.75 48.50
C GLY A 1156 16.55 34.34 48.18
N ASP A 1157 16.89 35.42 48.86
CA ASP A 1157 18.18 36.13 48.69
C ASP A 1157 19.41 35.22 48.82
N ALA A 1158 19.36 34.18 49.65
CA ALA A 1158 20.45 33.22 49.78
C ALA A 1158 20.66 32.39 48.51
N LEU A 1159 19.58 32.02 47.80
CA LEU A 1159 19.65 31.34 46.52
C LEU A 1159 20.18 32.26 45.43
N ILE A 1160 19.72 33.52 45.42
CA ILE A 1160 20.18 34.57 44.50
C ILE A 1160 21.69 34.78 44.65
N GLU A 1161 22.16 34.97 45.88
CA GLU A 1161 23.59 35.18 46.14
C GLU A 1161 24.40 33.93 45.78
N ARG A 1162 23.89 32.72 46.05
CA ARG A 1162 24.58 31.49 45.60
C ARG A 1162 24.69 31.41 44.08
N CYS A 1163 23.64 31.76 43.33
CA CYS A 1163 23.71 31.81 41.87
C CYS A 1163 24.71 32.84 41.38
N ARG A 1164 24.73 34.03 41.97
CA ARG A 1164 25.71 35.07 41.69
C ARG A 1164 27.14 34.57 41.91
N GLN A 1165 27.42 33.93 43.04
CA GLN A 1165 28.73 33.36 43.34
C GLN A 1165 29.13 32.26 42.35
N ASP A 1166 28.18 31.40 41.96
CA ASP A 1166 28.42 30.40 40.92
C ASP A 1166 28.69 31.04 39.55
N CYS A 1167 28.00 32.13 39.20
CA CYS A 1167 28.28 32.93 37.98
C CYS A 1167 29.67 33.56 38.02
N ILE A 1168 30.12 34.06 39.17
CA ILE A 1168 31.50 34.57 39.36
C ILE A 1168 32.51 33.45 39.16
N ARG A 1169 32.28 32.30 39.80
CA ARG A 1169 33.15 31.14 39.76
C ARG A 1169 33.36 30.58 38.34
N VAL A 1170 32.31 30.56 37.51
CA VAL A 1170 32.42 30.12 36.11
C VAL A 1170 32.86 31.23 35.15
N GLY A 1171 33.17 32.43 35.67
CA GLY A 1171 33.65 33.56 34.88
C GLY A 1171 32.58 34.28 34.04
N MET A 1172 31.30 34.05 34.31
CA MET A 1172 30.19 34.72 33.61
C MET A 1172 30.10 36.20 34.01
N ILE A 1173 30.37 36.50 35.29
CA ILE A 1173 30.45 37.85 35.85
C ILE A 1173 31.66 37.97 36.78
N SER A 1174 32.03 39.17 37.20
CA SER A 1174 33.13 39.48 38.12
C SER A 1174 32.58 40.03 39.44
N GLU A 1175 33.39 39.99 40.51
CA GLU A 1175 33.00 40.60 41.80
C GLU A 1175 32.74 42.11 41.70
N SER A 1176 33.40 42.79 40.75
CA SER A 1176 33.22 44.22 40.48
C SER A 1176 31.93 44.56 39.73
N ASP A 1177 31.23 43.57 39.16
CA ASP A 1177 30.00 43.82 38.43
C ASP A 1177 28.83 44.11 39.39
N PRO A 1178 28.16 45.28 39.25
CA PRO A 1178 27.05 45.62 40.11
C PRO A 1178 25.80 44.81 39.74
N LEU A 1179 25.15 44.23 40.75
CA LEU A 1179 23.82 43.60 40.60
C LEU A 1179 22.74 44.68 40.71
N LEU A 1180 22.06 44.98 39.60
CA LEU A 1180 21.06 46.04 39.50
C LEU A 1180 19.66 45.59 39.92
N CYS A 1181 19.31 44.35 39.60
CA CYS A 1181 18.08 43.69 40.05
C CYS A 1181 18.28 42.17 40.12
N ALA A 1182 17.43 41.51 40.90
CA ALA A 1182 17.34 40.06 40.92
C ALA A 1182 15.93 39.63 41.31
N SER A 1183 15.46 38.53 40.72
CA SER A 1183 14.14 37.95 41.02
C SER A 1183 14.15 36.44 40.86
N GLU A 1184 13.15 35.79 41.46
CA GLU A 1184 12.93 34.35 41.35
C GLU A 1184 11.60 34.06 40.65
N VAL A 1185 11.61 33.04 39.79
CA VAL A 1185 10.41 32.47 39.19
C VAL A 1185 10.42 30.97 39.40
N ASP A 1186 9.31 30.44 39.92
CA ASP A 1186 9.17 29.01 40.22
C ASP A 1186 8.21 28.33 39.25
N MET A 1187 8.64 27.18 38.73
CA MET A 1187 7.88 26.33 37.81
C MET A 1187 7.74 24.92 38.42
N PRO A 1188 6.65 24.66 39.17
CA PRO A 1188 6.45 23.40 39.88
C PRO A 1188 6.36 22.20 38.94
N TYR A 1189 5.72 22.37 37.78
CA TYR A 1189 5.72 21.39 36.70
C TYR A 1189 6.52 21.97 35.55
N ALA A 1190 7.82 21.67 35.51
CA ALA A 1190 8.68 22.13 34.43
C ALA A 1190 8.81 21.06 33.35
N TYR A 1191 9.42 19.92 33.67
CA TYR A 1191 9.63 18.81 32.73
C TYR A 1191 8.89 17.56 33.19
N VAL A 1192 8.14 16.95 32.27
CA VAL A 1192 7.56 15.62 32.46
C VAL A 1192 8.66 14.57 32.31
N ILE A 1193 8.67 13.56 33.18
CA ILE A 1193 9.65 12.47 33.14
C ILE A 1193 9.03 11.30 32.41
N TYR A 1194 9.77 10.76 31.44
CA TYR A 1194 9.39 9.57 30.70
C TYR A 1194 9.97 8.37 31.43
N ASP A 1195 9.26 7.92 32.47
CA ASP A 1195 9.53 6.63 33.10
C ASP A 1195 8.81 5.49 32.35
N HIS A 1196 9.17 4.25 32.67
CA HIS A 1196 8.63 3.05 32.02
C HIS A 1196 7.13 2.84 32.24
N ALA A 1197 6.55 3.40 33.32
CA ALA A 1197 5.12 3.26 33.65
C ALA A 1197 4.24 4.36 33.03
N ARG A 1198 4.85 5.48 32.60
CA ARG A 1198 4.18 6.70 32.13
C ARG A 1198 3.14 6.40 31.07
N SER A 1199 3.51 5.67 30.02
CA SER A 1199 2.64 5.43 28.85
C SER A 1199 1.33 4.75 29.25
N ALA A 1200 1.42 3.69 30.07
CA ALA A 1200 0.26 2.97 30.58
C ALA A 1200 -0.60 3.86 31.50
N ASN A 1201 0.03 4.61 32.40
CA ASN A 1201 -0.67 5.52 33.31
C ASN A 1201 -1.42 6.64 32.55
N VAL A 1202 -0.77 7.28 31.58
CA VAL A 1202 -1.41 8.32 30.75
C VAL A 1202 -2.54 7.75 29.91
N ALA A 1203 -2.36 6.56 29.32
CA ALA A 1203 -3.40 5.90 28.52
C ALA A 1203 -4.64 5.60 29.36
N LEU A 1204 -4.46 5.04 30.56
CA LEU A 1204 -5.56 4.73 31.50
C LEU A 1204 -6.34 6.00 31.88
N ILE A 1205 -5.62 7.07 32.26
CA ILE A 1205 -6.26 8.34 32.65
C ILE A 1205 -6.99 8.98 31.46
N ARG A 1206 -6.35 9.01 30.28
CA ARG A 1206 -6.92 9.59 29.05
C ARG A 1206 -8.19 8.86 28.65
N GLN A 1207 -8.18 7.53 28.67
CA GLN A 1207 -9.35 6.73 28.30
C GLN A 1207 -10.53 7.01 29.22
N TRP A 1208 -10.29 7.09 30.54
CA TRP A 1208 -11.34 7.42 31.50
C TRP A 1208 -11.89 8.84 31.29
N LEU A 1209 -11.02 9.86 31.14
CA LEU A 1209 -11.46 11.24 30.94
C LEU A 1209 -12.27 11.45 29.66
N LEU A 1210 -11.95 10.73 28.58
CA LEU A 1210 -12.74 10.77 27.35
C LEU A 1210 -14.18 10.26 27.54
N THR A 1211 -14.41 9.34 28.49
CA THR A 1211 -15.79 8.92 28.84
C THR A 1211 -16.58 9.99 29.61
N GLN A 1212 -15.90 11.06 30.04
CA GLN A 1212 -16.46 12.18 30.81
C GLN A 1212 -16.45 13.49 29.98
N ASP A 1213 -16.29 13.38 28.66
CA ASP A 1213 -16.22 14.52 27.73
C ASP A 1213 -15.09 15.51 28.03
N ILE A 1214 -13.98 15.00 28.60
CA ILE A 1214 -12.78 15.79 28.93
C ILE A 1214 -11.63 15.38 28.00
N HIS A 1215 -11.17 16.35 27.21
CA HIS A 1215 -10.08 16.21 26.25
C HIS A 1215 -8.78 16.74 26.85
N LEU A 1216 -7.75 15.91 26.85
CA LEU A 1216 -6.40 16.29 27.26
C LEU A 1216 -5.67 16.95 26.09
N SER A 1217 -5.08 18.12 26.31
CA SER A 1217 -4.26 18.79 25.30
C SER A 1217 -3.06 19.52 25.90
N GLY A 1218 -1.89 19.40 25.27
CA GLY A 1218 -0.71 20.17 25.61
C GLY A 1218 0.21 19.51 26.63
N ARG A 1219 1.36 20.16 26.88
CA ARG A 1219 2.53 19.61 27.60
C ARG A 1219 2.16 18.86 28.90
N TYR A 1220 1.38 19.50 29.77
CA TYR A 1220 1.12 18.98 31.10
C TYR A 1220 -0.19 18.20 31.21
N SER A 1221 -1.10 18.34 30.25
CA SER A 1221 -2.36 17.59 30.27
C SER A 1221 -2.23 16.26 29.55
N GLU A 1222 -1.51 16.21 28.42
CA GLU A 1222 -1.16 14.97 27.73
C GLU A 1222 0.05 14.27 28.35
N TRP A 1223 0.71 14.94 29.30
CA TRP A 1223 1.93 14.51 29.98
C TRP A 1223 3.09 14.24 29.01
N GLU A 1224 3.19 15.03 27.94
CA GLU A 1224 4.18 14.92 26.88
C GLU A 1224 5.18 16.09 26.95
N TYR A 1225 6.44 15.85 26.61
CA TYR A 1225 7.43 16.93 26.53
C TYR A 1225 7.19 17.72 25.23
N TYR A 1226 6.60 18.92 25.33
CA TYR A 1226 6.31 19.81 24.19
C TYR A 1226 7.13 21.10 24.21
N ASN A 1227 7.42 21.62 23.01
CA ASN A 1227 7.83 23.01 22.80
C ASN A 1227 6.58 23.86 22.48
N SER A 1228 6.73 25.18 22.35
CA SER A 1228 5.59 26.09 22.10
C SER A 1228 4.87 25.82 20.77
N ASP A 1229 5.59 25.43 19.72
CA ASP A 1229 5.00 25.08 18.42
C ASP A 1229 4.08 23.86 18.50
N HIS A 1230 4.55 22.78 19.13
CA HIS A 1230 3.73 21.60 19.42
C HIS A 1230 2.55 21.94 20.32
N ALA A 1231 2.74 22.85 21.29
CA ALA A 1231 1.68 23.29 22.18
C ALA A 1231 0.56 24.05 21.43
N PHE A 1232 0.89 24.90 20.46
CA PHE A 1232 -0.10 25.54 19.58
C PHE A 1232 -0.84 24.51 18.72
N LEU A 1233 -0.12 23.60 18.08
CA LEU A 1233 -0.74 22.55 17.26
C LEU A 1233 -1.67 21.64 18.08
N ALA A 1234 -1.30 21.32 19.33
CA ALA A 1234 -2.15 20.56 20.24
C ALA A 1234 -3.45 21.31 20.58
N GLY A 1235 -3.36 22.62 20.81
CA GLY A 1235 -4.53 23.48 21.06
C GLY A 1235 -5.47 23.53 19.87
N LYS A 1236 -4.92 23.74 18.67
CA LYS A 1236 -5.66 23.69 17.39
C LYS A 1236 -6.41 22.36 17.21
N ARG A 1237 -5.69 21.24 17.33
CA ARG A 1237 -6.28 19.90 17.16
C ARG A 1237 -7.41 19.63 18.16
N ALA A 1238 -7.22 19.99 19.43
CA ALA A 1238 -8.24 19.79 20.46
C ALA A 1238 -9.51 20.58 20.15
N ALA A 1239 -9.38 21.85 19.76
CA ALA A 1239 -10.52 22.68 19.39
C ALA A 1239 -11.26 22.15 18.14
N GLU A 1240 -10.53 21.71 17.11
CA GLU A 1240 -11.10 21.14 15.89
C GLU A 1240 -11.85 19.84 16.17
N ASN A 1241 -11.27 18.95 16.98
CA ASN A 1241 -11.91 17.68 17.36
C ASN A 1241 -13.23 17.91 18.11
N VAL A 1242 -13.24 18.78 19.11
CA VAL A 1242 -14.45 19.09 19.89
C VAL A 1242 -15.53 19.72 19.00
N ARG A 1243 -15.17 20.62 18.07
CA ARG A 1243 -16.13 21.23 17.15
C ARG A 1243 -16.77 20.22 16.20
N LEU A 1244 -16.01 19.24 15.71
CA LEU A 1244 -16.52 18.20 14.82
C LEU A 1244 -17.52 17.27 15.53
N GLN A 1245 -17.26 16.93 16.80
CA GLN A 1245 -18.20 16.15 17.63
C GLN A 1245 -19.53 16.89 17.82
N HIS A 1246 -19.47 18.19 18.14
CA HIS A 1246 -20.66 19.00 18.37
C HIS A 1246 -21.54 19.20 17.12
N VAL A 1247 -20.95 19.20 15.91
CA VAL A 1247 -21.70 19.28 14.65
C VAL A 1247 -22.40 17.95 14.34
N SER A 1248 -21.74 16.81 14.57
CA SER A 1248 -22.27 15.47 14.34
C SER A 1248 -23.51 15.17 15.19
N GLU A 1249 -23.53 15.62 16.45
CA GLU A 1249 -24.65 15.41 17.38
C GLU A 1249 -25.87 16.27 17.04
N ARG A 1250 -25.68 17.51 16.54
CA ARG A 1250 -26.79 18.38 16.10
C ARG A 1250 -27.43 17.94 14.78
N THR A 1251 -26.70 17.25 13.90
CA THR A 1251 -27.29 16.68 12.67
C THR A 1251 -28.00 15.34 12.88
N ARG A 1252 -27.89 14.74 14.07
CA ARG A 1252 -28.60 13.51 14.47
C ARG A 1252 -29.87 13.77 15.32
N GLY A 1253 -30.12 15.01 15.73
CA GLY A 1253 -31.25 15.42 16.57
C GLY A 1253 -32.49 15.84 15.78
#